data_AF-A0AAD2FRJ5-F1
#
_entry.id   AF-A0AAD2FRJ5-F1
#
_cell.length_a   1.000
_cell.length_b   1.000
_cell.length_c   1.000
_cell.angle_alpha   90.00
_cell.angle_beta   90.00
_cell.angle_gamma   90.00
#
_symmetry.space_group_name_H-M   'P 1'
#
loop_
_entity.id
_entity.type
_entity.pdbx_description
1 polymer ?
#
loop_
_entity_poly.entity_id
_entity_poly.type
_entity_poly.pdbx_seq_one_letter_code
_entity_poly.pdbx_strand_id
1 'polypeptide(L)'
;MAEPRASRLEGICVVNVGHYRSGSTTLAGAATLLGLNVYRKFPDLTQEQYQDILHDPEKAVTKYFSTPDAMDFLLGIIKEHDLVCDGWFALLAHAPHWLLKLEKEANQNGIHLKFVASVRDPSATIQSELQHWVRHGLEAKAGLSHEDREKLPLSLKIRTDKHLESIQKLKEQGKVTILPLEEADSIWPKELTKVSKLSEERWAEAFKTVGKKNANPPLPIEGILLTMRIGNTPQSDTMIRSVERLLDELEQDSLCRYMVVLAIDADEESSDGTQDLLQRLHSRANSHYQMHSFHSIINEDRDNTQLLPLCRIWENMAVKAWEEGADWVVLLGDDIRIQCSYHYRAIYRSFLEISERLKVPFGFGSPWWNDTTFPGFPTFPCIGKAHYAIFRGLIPPHRRGVFVNQDLDPYLQCLYLKFKAAPLVSEAKLSNDTGGNVGASQARYQRIEAIGWRDFVWEDIDPIRQHIHRIDGSADEALVLDVIVPSYRVRLEYLEPICSLTIPDYLCVQFIIIVDNVKKLLQVARLLSDTDRELSIHEAERILEARLSTGNNRVRVRCNRNNVGASASRNRGLDESAAEFFLNLDDDLIPNSDLLEHYGQQLLRSVSDPTVVGLIGLVHFPRHPELPLKYAAVLMSYLTFMFEIAGRTDMYDHPAWGVTANILFRRTPVRFDEAYAKTGGGEDVDFSLRVAGNEGKLIPVPRARVVHPFWEGSVWNLGSHFFNWAIGDGGLLSRFPKYTYWSFPNLSETLFAFIPMALLAGCPEKVIFWIPLFVLVDVIVDCSNRDEYMHRCSLLKHERHPLFYFLAHILANIYVVVLECGRLWGHLKRWNLTCVCHRFDWHCGRLPNAPCNFRKREKLKFTGFCIMMVLVELLVANNLSWSWKAFALRGSNETCPAF
;
A
#
# COMPACT_ATOMS: atom_id res chain seq x y z
N MET A 1 -20.06 -6.81 -57.36
CA MET A 1 -21.52 -7.03 -57.34
C MET A 1 -21.83 -7.72 -56.02
N ALA A 2 -22.57 -7.07 -55.11
CA ALA A 2 -22.98 -7.72 -53.87
C ALA A 2 -23.99 -8.81 -54.23
N GLU A 3 -23.66 -10.07 -53.95
CA GLU A 3 -24.63 -11.17 -54.08
C GLU A 3 -25.90 -10.83 -53.30
N PRO A 4 -27.09 -11.20 -53.82
CA PRO A 4 -28.34 -10.99 -53.09
C PRO A 4 -28.20 -11.67 -51.73
N ARG A 5 -28.39 -10.90 -50.64
CA ARG A 5 -28.45 -11.43 -49.26
C ARG A 5 -29.33 -12.67 -49.31
N ALA A 6 -28.76 -13.82 -48.94
CA ALA A 6 -29.51 -15.07 -48.87
C ALA A 6 -30.81 -14.78 -48.13
N SER A 7 -31.95 -15.08 -48.77
CA SER A 7 -33.26 -14.96 -48.14
C SER A 7 -33.18 -15.63 -46.78
N ARG A 8 -33.60 -14.92 -45.72
CA ARG A 8 -33.82 -15.48 -44.36
C ARG A 8 -34.30 -16.91 -44.48
N LEU A 9 -33.84 -17.80 -43.60
CA LEU A 9 -34.39 -19.15 -43.53
C LEU A 9 -35.90 -19.01 -43.29
N GLU A 10 -36.72 -19.17 -44.33
CA GLU A 10 -38.15 -18.84 -44.27
C GLU A 10 -38.84 -19.66 -43.17
N GLY A 11 -39.02 -19.03 -42.02
CA GLY A 11 -39.63 -19.63 -40.83
C GLY A 11 -38.82 -20.73 -40.14
N ILE A 12 -37.50 -20.86 -40.37
CA ILE A 12 -36.67 -21.85 -39.63
C ILE A 12 -35.60 -21.13 -38.81
N CYS A 13 -35.48 -21.48 -37.52
CA CYS A 13 -34.39 -21.03 -36.66
C CYS A 13 -33.65 -22.24 -36.10
N VAL A 14 -32.33 -22.29 -36.30
CA VAL A 14 -31.47 -23.35 -35.75
C VAL A 14 -30.96 -22.90 -34.39
N VAL A 15 -31.13 -23.73 -33.36
CA VAL A 15 -30.71 -23.42 -31.98
C VAL A 15 -29.67 -24.43 -31.54
N ASN A 16 -28.45 -23.95 -31.28
CA ASN A 16 -27.40 -24.76 -30.71
C ASN A 16 -27.58 -24.87 -29.19
N VAL A 17 -27.82 -26.08 -28.71
CA VAL A 17 -27.93 -26.41 -27.28
C VAL A 17 -26.65 -27.07 -26.74
N GLY A 18 -25.59 -27.13 -27.56
CA GLY A 18 -24.24 -27.54 -27.13
C GLY A 18 -23.63 -26.58 -26.12
N HIS A 19 -22.70 -27.06 -25.29
CA HIS A 19 -21.93 -26.21 -24.38
C HIS A 19 -21.24 -25.05 -25.11
N TYR A 20 -21.03 -23.95 -24.40
CA TYR A 20 -20.31 -22.80 -24.96
C TYR A 20 -18.90 -23.24 -25.41
N ARG A 21 -18.53 -22.92 -26.66
CA ARG A 21 -17.25 -23.30 -27.30
C ARG A 21 -17.00 -24.81 -27.51
N SER A 22 -18.02 -25.66 -27.38
CA SER A 22 -17.94 -27.06 -27.86
C SER A 22 -18.00 -27.19 -29.40
N GLY A 23 -18.02 -26.06 -30.11
CA GLY A 23 -18.30 -25.96 -31.55
C GLY A 23 -19.19 -24.76 -31.91
N SER A 24 -19.78 -24.09 -30.92
CA SER A 24 -20.69 -22.95 -31.13
C SER A 24 -20.07 -21.81 -31.94
N THR A 25 -18.84 -21.39 -31.64
CA THR A 25 -18.21 -20.29 -32.41
C THR A 25 -17.86 -20.67 -33.86
N THR A 26 -17.50 -21.93 -34.12
CA THR A 26 -17.30 -22.47 -35.48
C THR A 26 -18.60 -22.41 -36.27
N LEU A 27 -19.69 -22.91 -35.67
CA LEU A 27 -21.03 -22.90 -36.26
C LEU A 27 -21.51 -21.48 -36.53
N ALA A 28 -21.36 -20.61 -35.53
CA ALA A 28 -21.73 -19.20 -35.60
C ALA A 28 -20.93 -18.47 -36.68
N GLY A 29 -19.61 -18.72 -36.75
CA GLY A 29 -18.72 -18.14 -37.74
C GLY A 29 -19.10 -18.54 -39.17
N ALA A 30 -19.39 -19.83 -39.39
CA ALA A 30 -19.77 -20.33 -40.71
C ALA A 30 -21.11 -19.74 -41.15
N ALA A 31 -22.08 -19.69 -40.23
CA ALA A 31 -23.36 -19.06 -40.47
C ALA A 31 -23.24 -17.56 -40.80
N THR A 32 -22.37 -16.83 -40.10
CA THR A 32 -22.10 -15.42 -40.41
C THR A 32 -21.46 -15.24 -41.79
N LEU A 33 -20.53 -16.12 -42.21
CA LEU A 33 -19.98 -16.10 -43.57
C LEU A 33 -21.05 -16.36 -44.63
N LEU A 34 -22.05 -17.18 -44.32
CA LEU A 34 -23.19 -17.48 -45.18
C LEU A 34 -24.24 -16.36 -45.21
N GLY A 35 -24.03 -15.28 -44.45
CA GLY A 35 -24.94 -14.14 -44.36
C GLY A 35 -26.16 -14.35 -43.46
N LEU A 36 -26.14 -15.39 -42.61
CA LEU A 36 -27.20 -15.65 -41.63
C LEU A 36 -27.12 -14.69 -40.43
N ASN A 37 -28.26 -14.30 -39.88
CA ASN A 37 -28.33 -13.54 -38.64
C ASN A 37 -28.08 -14.47 -37.45
N VAL A 38 -26.99 -14.25 -36.72
CA VAL A 38 -26.57 -15.12 -35.61
C VAL A 38 -26.67 -14.41 -34.27
N TYR A 39 -27.42 -14.98 -33.32
CA TYR A 39 -27.45 -14.53 -31.94
C TYR A 39 -26.34 -15.19 -31.11
N ARG A 40 -25.55 -14.38 -30.38
CA ARG A 40 -24.41 -14.84 -29.55
C ARG A 40 -24.34 -14.18 -28.17
N LYS A 41 -25.34 -13.36 -27.81
CA LYS A 41 -25.26 -12.58 -26.57
C LYS A 41 -25.69 -13.42 -25.38
N PHE A 42 -24.81 -13.52 -24.39
CA PHE A 42 -25.18 -14.00 -23.07
C PHE A 42 -25.85 -12.85 -22.30
N PRO A 43 -27.00 -13.06 -21.66
CA PRO A 43 -27.64 -11.99 -20.89
C PRO A 43 -26.86 -11.67 -19.63
N ASP A 44 -27.06 -10.47 -19.10
CA ASP A 44 -26.55 -10.11 -17.79
C ASP A 44 -27.22 -10.97 -16.72
N LEU A 45 -26.41 -11.57 -15.86
CA LEU A 45 -26.88 -12.44 -14.79
C LEU A 45 -26.58 -11.85 -13.43
N THR A 46 -27.46 -12.14 -12.47
CA THR A 46 -27.18 -11.91 -11.06
C THR A 46 -26.12 -12.89 -10.56
N GLN A 47 -25.45 -12.54 -9.46
CA GLN A 47 -24.48 -13.43 -8.81
C GLN A 47 -25.10 -14.80 -8.48
N GLU A 48 -26.33 -14.83 -7.96
CA GLU A 48 -27.06 -16.06 -7.64
C GLU A 48 -27.30 -16.91 -8.89
N GLN A 49 -27.62 -16.30 -10.03
CA GLN A 49 -27.81 -17.03 -11.29
C GLN A 49 -26.51 -17.66 -11.79
N TYR A 50 -25.36 -16.99 -11.64
CA TYR A 50 -24.07 -17.61 -11.96
C TYR A 50 -23.77 -18.83 -11.07
N GLN A 51 -24.10 -18.74 -9.77
CA GLN A 51 -23.95 -19.86 -8.84
C GLN A 51 -24.90 -21.01 -9.18
N ASP A 52 -26.17 -20.72 -9.44
CA ASP A 52 -27.14 -21.72 -9.87
C ASP A 52 -26.65 -22.38 -11.19
N ILE A 53 -26.16 -21.63 -12.18
CA ILE A 53 -25.64 -22.22 -13.43
C ILE A 53 -24.48 -23.18 -13.18
N LEU A 54 -23.63 -22.89 -12.20
CA LEU A 54 -22.49 -23.74 -11.88
C LEU A 54 -22.91 -25.02 -11.15
N HIS A 55 -23.75 -24.91 -10.12
CA HIS A 55 -24.06 -26.01 -9.21
C HIS A 55 -25.34 -26.77 -9.57
N ASP A 56 -26.35 -26.08 -10.08
CA ASP A 56 -27.66 -26.62 -10.45
C ASP A 56 -28.24 -25.90 -11.69
N PRO A 57 -27.67 -26.17 -12.88
CA PRO A 57 -28.08 -25.48 -14.11
C PRO A 57 -29.55 -25.74 -14.47
N GLU A 58 -30.15 -26.86 -14.05
CA GLU A 58 -31.58 -27.14 -14.25
C GLU A 58 -32.44 -26.18 -13.43
N LYS A 59 -32.10 -25.96 -12.15
CA LYS A 59 -32.75 -24.93 -11.32
C LYS A 59 -32.54 -23.54 -11.90
N ALA A 60 -31.35 -23.21 -12.37
CA ALA A 60 -31.06 -21.90 -12.99
C ALA A 60 -32.00 -21.63 -14.18
N VAL A 61 -32.11 -22.61 -15.09
CA VAL A 61 -32.99 -22.55 -16.25
C VAL A 61 -34.44 -22.48 -15.81
N THR A 62 -34.87 -23.36 -14.91
CA THR A 62 -36.26 -23.38 -14.43
C THR A 62 -36.67 -22.07 -13.79
N LYS A 63 -35.81 -21.47 -12.97
CA LYS A 63 -36.03 -20.17 -12.34
C LYS A 63 -36.15 -19.06 -13.38
N TYR A 64 -35.25 -19.01 -14.37
CA TYR A 64 -35.31 -18.03 -15.45
C TYR A 64 -36.59 -18.17 -16.29
N PHE A 65 -36.89 -19.37 -16.75
CA PHE A 65 -38.03 -19.64 -17.63
C PHE A 65 -39.40 -19.55 -16.93
N SER A 66 -39.42 -19.56 -15.59
CA SER A 66 -40.62 -19.31 -14.80
C SER A 66 -40.95 -17.82 -14.68
N THR A 67 -40.05 -16.92 -15.11
CA THR A 67 -40.37 -15.48 -15.14
C THR A 67 -41.35 -15.18 -16.27
N PRO A 68 -42.32 -14.26 -16.07
CA PRO A 68 -43.37 -13.99 -17.06
C PRO A 68 -42.85 -13.64 -18.46
N ASP A 69 -41.73 -12.91 -18.53
CA ASP A 69 -41.22 -12.34 -19.78
C ASP A 69 -40.16 -13.22 -20.48
N ALA A 70 -39.67 -14.29 -19.84
CA ALA A 70 -38.55 -15.08 -20.38
C ALA A 70 -38.89 -15.75 -21.71
N MET A 71 -40.09 -16.33 -21.84
CA MET A 71 -40.49 -17.01 -23.08
C MET A 71 -40.62 -16.00 -24.23
N ASP A 72 -41.25 -14.86 -23.98
CA ASP A 72 -41.43 -13.79 -24.97
C ASP A 72 -40.10 -13.22 -25.43
N PHE A 73 -39.16 -13.01 -24.50
CA PHE A 73 -37.79 -12.57 -24.82
C PHE A 73 -37.07 -13.56 -25.76
N LEU A 74 -37.12 -14.86 -25.45
CA LEU A 74 -36.47 -15.89 -26.25
C LEU A 74 -37.12 -16.06 -27.62
N LEU A 75 -38.45 -15.99 -27.69
CA LEU A 75 -39.19 -15.99 -28.96
C LEU A 75 -38.85 -14.76 -29.80
N GLY A 76 -38.64 -13.59 -29.18
CA GLY A 76 -38.12 -12.40 -29.84
C GLY A 76 -36.77 -12.65 -30.50
N ILE A 77 -35.82 -13.26 -29.76
CA ILE A 77 -34.51 -13.64 -30.30
C ILE A 77 -34.67 -14.60 -31.48
N ILE A 78 -35.45 -15.67 -31.32
CA ILE A 78 -35.69 -16.69 -32.34
C ILE A 78 -36.32 -16.09 -33.61
N LYS A 79 -37.21 -15.11 -33.47
CA LYS A 79 -37.88 -14.44 -34.60
C LYS A 79 -36.93 -13.55 -35.41
N GLU A 80 -35.90 -13.02 -34.76
CA GLU A 80 -34.97 -12.09 -35.39
C GLU A 80 -33.77 -12.78 -36.06
N HIS A 81 -33.44 -13.99 -35.63
CA HIS A 81 -32.19 -14.68 -35.97
C HIS A 81 -32.44 -16.02 -36.66
N ASP A 82 -31.61 -16.32 -37.67
CA ASP A 82 -31.63 -17.61 -38.37
C ASP A 82 -30.94 -18.72 -37.55
N LEU A 83 -29.99 -18.32 -36.69
CA LEU A 83 -29.20 -19.22 -35.88
C LEU A 83 -28.91 -18.63 -34.49
N VAL A 84 -29.04 -19.45 -33.46
CA VAL A 84 -28.73 -19.10 -32.07
C VAL A 84 -27.63 -20.03 -31.59
N CYS A 85 -26.44 -19.49 -31.28
CA CYS A 85 -25.27 -20.33 -30.98
C CYS A 85 -24.84 -20.35 -29.52
N ASP A 86 -25.23 -19.37 -28.71
CA ASP A 86 -24.77 -19.19 -27.32
C ASP A 86 -25.92 -18.63 -26.44
N GLY A 87 -25.67 -18.45 -25.13
CA GLY A 87 -26.65 -17.89 -24.19
C GLY A 87 -27.38 -18.93 -23.33
N TRP A 88 -28.59 -18.60 -22.88
CA TRP A 88 -29.47 -19.53 -22.14
C TRP A 88 -29.81 -20.81 -22.90
N PHE A 89 -29.74 -20.76 -24.23
CA PHE A 89 -30.10 -21.90 -25.08
C PHE A 89 -29.17 -23.10 -24.89
N ALA A 90 -27.90 -22.87 -24.57
CA ALA A 90 -26.97 -23.95 -24.20
C ALA A 90 -27.41 -24.67 -22.90
N LEU A 91 -28.03 -23.92 -21.98
CA LEU A 91 -28.47 -24.44 -20.68
C LEU A 91 -29.80 -25.20 -20.78
N LEU A 92 -30.61 -24.97 -21.82
CA LEU A 92 -31.88 -25.67 -22.04
C LEU A 92 -31.75 -27.19 -22.08
N ALA A 93 -30.59 -27.71 -22.47
CA ALA A 93 -30.31 -29.14 -22.41
C ALA A 93 -30.43 -29.70 -20.98
N HIS A 94 -30.12 -28.91 -19.95
CA HIS A 94 -30.30 -29.30 -18.55
C HIS A 94 -31.76 -29.32 -18.10
N ALA A 95 -32.68 -28.69 -18.83
CA ALA A 95 -34.11 -28.71 -18.52
C ALA A 95 -34.93 -29.03 -19.79
N PRO A 96 -34.91 -30.28 -20.28
CA PRO A 96 -35.50 -30.67 -21.57
C PRO A 96 -36.98 -30.27 -21.74
N HIS A 97 -37.75 -30.22 -20.66
CA HIS A 97 -39.15 -29.80 -20.70
C HIS A 97 -39.34 -28.34 -21.15
N TRP A 98 -38.43 -27.43 -20.78
CA TRP A 98 -38.44 -26.05 -21.26
C TRP A 98 -38.03 -25.94 -22.73
N LEU A 99 -37.09 -26.77 -23.18
CA LEU A 99 -36.72 -26.88 -24.60
C LEU A 99 -37.93 -27.30 -25.45
N LEU A 100 -38.67 -28.31 -25.02
CA LEU A 100 -39.88 -28.79 -25.71
C LEU A 100 -41.01 -27.75 -25.65
N LYS A 101 -41.15 -27.01 -24.54
CA LYS A 101 -42.11 -25.91 -24.46
C LYS A 101 -41.76 -24.79 -25.44
N LEU A 102 -40.49 -24.38 -25.50
CA LEU A 102 -40.00 -23.38 -26.43
C LEU A 102 -40.24 -23.80 -27.89
N GLU A 103 -39.99 -25.07 -28.23
CA GLU A 103 -40.30 -25.65 -29.55
C GLU A 103 -41.79 -25.50 -29.89
N LYS A 104 -42.68 -25.83 -28.95
CA LYS A 104 -44.12 -25.72 -29.14
C LYS A 104 -44.57 -24.28 -29.37
N GLU A 105 -44.13 -23.35 -28.52
CA GLU A 105 -44.49 -21.93 -28.60
C GLU A 105 -43.95 -21.28 -29.88
N ALA A 106 -42.73 -21.60 -30.29
CA ALA A 106 -42.15 -21.10 -31.54
C ALA A 106 -42.94 -21.60 -32.77
N ASN A 107 -43.32 -22.88 -32.79
CA ASN A 107 -44.14 -23.44 -33.87
C ASN A 107 -45.52 -22.77 -33.93
N GLN A 108 -46.14 -22.46 -32.79
CA GLN A 108 -47.40 -21.71 -32.74
C GLN A 108 -47.26 -20.28 -33.28
N ASN A 109 -46.06 -19.70 -33.22
CA ASN A 109 -45.71 -18.41 -33.80
C ASN A 109 -45.21 -18.51 -35.26
N GLY A 110 -45.35 -19.67 -35.91
CA GLY A 110 -44.94 -19.87 -37.30
C GLY A 110 -43.43 -19.99 -37.50
N ILE A 111 -42.68 -20.31 -36.45
CA ILE A 111 -41.23 -20.51 -36.50
C ILE A 111 -40.89 -21.96 -36.16
N HIS A 112 -40.35 -22.69 -37.13
CA HIS A 112 -39.86 -24.04 -36.97
C HIS A 112 -38.48 -24.04 -36.32
N LEU A 113 -38.40 -24.50 -35.07
CA LEU A 113 -37.13 -24.70 -34.39
C LEU A 113 -36.47 -26.02 -34.79
N LYS A 114 -35.15 -25.97 -34.98
CA LYS A 114 -34.30 -27.15 -35.11
C LYS A 114 -33.17 -27.08 -34.12
N PHE A 115 -33.12 -28.03 -33.20
CA PHE A 115 -32.06 -28.07 -32.20
C PHE A 115 -30.88 -28.89 -32.69
N VAL A 116 -29.70 -28.30 -32.59
CA VAL A 116 -28.43 -28.98 -32.81
C VAL A 116 -27.62 -28.90 -31.52
N ALA A 117 -26.69 -29.83 -31.31
CA ALA A 117 -25.76 -29.75 -30.19
C ALA A 117 -24.35 -29.95 -30.72
N SER A 118 -23.58 -28.88 -30.78
CA SER A 118 -22.14 -29.01 -30.96
C SER A 118 -21.55 -29.76 -29.77
N VAL A 119 -20.74 -30.78 -30.03
CA VAL A 119 -20.04 -31.56 -29.00
C VAL A 119 -18.58 -31.74 -29.36
N ARG A 120 -17.74 -31.90 -28.36
CA ARG A 120 -16.33 -32.28 -28.50
C ARG A 120 -15.91 -33.09 -27.29
N ASP A 121 -14.67 -33.52 -27.25
CA ASP A 121 -14.09 -34.21 -26.10
C ASP A 121 -14.45 -33.49 -24.76
N PRO A 122 -14.93 -34.22 -23.73
CA PRO A 122 -15.31 -33.63 -22.44
C PRO A 122 -14.18 -32.85 -21.78
N SER A 123 -12.94 -33.35 -21.83
CA SER A 123 -11.79 -32.69 -21.21
C SER A 123 -11.50 -31.35 -21.89
N ALA A 124 -11.51 -31.33 -23.23
CA ALA A 124 -11.42 -30.10 -23.99
C ALA A 124 -12.54 -29.12 -23.60
N THR A 125 -13.80 -29.59 -23.53
CA THR A 125 -14.98 -28.79 -23.13
C THR A 125 -14.78 -28.12 -21.78
N ILE A 126 -14.40 -28.88 -20.75
CA ILE A 126 -14.13 -28.37 -19.41
C ILE A 126 -13.02 -27.31 -19.45
N GLN A 127 -11.93 -27.57 -20.18
CA GLN A 127 -10.82 -26.63 -20.28
C GLN A 127 -11.25 -25.28 -20.91
N SER A 128 -12.07 -25.27 -21.97
CA SER A 128 -12.54 -24.00 -22.51
C SER A 128 -13.59 -23.33 -21.65
N GLU A 129 -14.45 -24.08 -20.98
CA GLU A 129 -15.38 -23.46 -20.04
C GLU A 129 -14.56 -22.77 -18.96
N LEU A 130 -13.59 -23.47 -18.36
CA LEU A 130 -12.70 -22.89 -17.36
C LEU A 130 -11.96 -21.65 -17.88
N GLN A 131 -11.41 -21.70 -19.10
CA GLN A 131 -10.76 -20.53 -19.71
C GLN A 131 -11.74 -19.38 -19.96
N HIS A 132 -12.98 -19.68 -20.34
CA HIS A 132 -14.03 -18.68 -20.51
C HIS A 132 -14.40 -18.02 -19.18
N TRP A 133 -14.50 -18.80 -18.10
CA TRP A 133 -14.73 -18.31 -16.75
C TRP A 133 -13.65 -17.29 -16.33
N VAL A 134 -12.38 -17.60 -16.57
CA VAL A 134 -11.27 -16.69 -16.30
C VAL A 134 -11.33 -15.45 -17.22
N ARG A 135 -11.48 -15.66 -18.53
CA ARG A 135 -11.45 -14.56 -19.51
C ARG A 135 -12.53 -13.51 -19.29
N HIS A 136 -13.69 -13.88 -18.77
CA HIS A 136 -14.82 -12.97 -18.57
C HIS A 136 -15.07 -12.63 -17.10
N GLY A 137 -14.15 -13.02 -16.20
CA GLY A 137 -14.24 -12.76 -14.77
C GLY A 137 -15.48 -13.40 -14.13
N LEU A 138 -15.94 -14.54 -14.65
CA LEU A 138 -17.16 -15.19 -14.16
C LEU A 138 -17.00 -15.73 -12.74
N GLU A 139 -15.79 -16.11 -12.34
CA GLU A 139 -15.48 -16.54 -10.97
C GLU A 139 -15.78 -15.41 -9.95
N ALA A 140 -15.39 -14.17 -10.29
CA ALA A 140 -15.67 -13.00 -9.45
C ALA A 140 -17.15 -12.60 -9.51
N LYS A 141 -17.79 -12.63 -10.69
CA LYS A 141 -19.22 -12.32 -10.85
C LYS A 141 -20.14 -13.32 -10.13
N ALA A 142 -19.72 -14.58 -10.02
CA ALA A 142 -20.40 -15.60 -9.23
C ALA A 142 -20.11 -15.48 -7.73
N GLY A 143 -19.15 -14.62 -7.33
CA GLY A 143 -18.67 -14.51 -5.96
C GLY A 143 -18.19 -15.84 -5.40
N LEU A 144 -17.45 -16.61 -6.20
CA LEU A 144 -16.88 -17.89 -5.76
C LEU A 144 -15.91 -17.67 -4.61
N SER A 145 -16.06 -18.46 -3.55
CA SER A 145 -15.07 -18.52 -2.46
C SER A 145 -13.78 -19.19 -2.93
N HIS A 146 -12.75 -19.19 -2.08
CA HIS A 146 -11.51 -19.94 -2.34
C HIS A 146 -11.80 -21.42 -2.61
N GLU A 147 -12.62 -22.05 -1.77
CA GLU A 147 -12.99 -23.47 -1.88
C GLU A 147 -13.77 -23.75 -3.17
N ASP A 148 -14.65 -22.83 -3.58
CA ASP A 148 -15.41 -22.97 -4.82
C ASP A 148 -14.50 -22.89 -6.06
N ARG A 149 -13.47 -22.03 -6.05
CA ARG A 149 -12.51 -21.90 -7.15
C ARG A 149 -11.61 -23.12 -7.32
N GLU A 150 -11.25 -23.77 -6.21
CA GLU A 150 -10.53 -25.05 -6.22
C GLU A 150 -11.40 -26.17 -6.80
N LYS A 151 -12.70 -26.16 -6.48
CA LYS A 151 -13.66 -27.17 -6.97
C LYS A 151 -14.22 -26.83 -8.36
N LEU A 152 -13.97 -25.64 -8.89
CA LEU A 152 -14.54 -25.17 -10.16
C LEU A 152 -14.31 -26.17 -11.32
N PRO A 153 -13.11 -26.73 -11.55
CA PRO A 153 -12.92 -27.72 -12.60
C PRO A 153 -13.81 -28.96 -12.42
N LEU A 154 -13.99 -29.43 -11.19
CA LEU A 154 -14.86 -30.57 -10.87
C LEU A 154 -16.35 -30.21 -11.06
N SER A 155 -16.77 -29.01 -10.65
CA SER A 155 -18.14 -28.54 -10.87
C SER A 155 -18.46 -28.41 -12.37
N LEU A 156 -17.54 -27.87 -13.16
CA LEU A 156 -17.66 -27.81 -14.61
C LEU A 156 -17.69 -29.20 -15.25
N LYS A 157 -16.91 -30.16 -14.73
CA LYS A 157 -16.98 -31.55 -15.16
C LYS A 157 -18.35 -32.17 -14.90
N ILE A 158 -18.84 -32.11 -13.67
CA ILE A 158 -20.18 -32.65 -13.29
C ILE A 158 -21.27 -32.03 -14.17
N ARG A 159 -21.20 -30.71 -14.40
CA ARG A 159 -22.13 -30.01 -15.29
C ARG A 159 -22.01 -30.53 -16.73
N THR A 160 -20.80 -30.67 -17.26
CA THR A 160 -20.55 -31.18 -18.61
C THR A 160 -21.09 -32.61 -18.79
N ASP A 161 -20.85 -33.49 -17.81
CA ASP A 161 -21.32 -34.87 -17.84
C ASP A 161 -22.86 -34.93 -17.88
N LYS A 162 -23.54 -34.18 -16.99
CA LYS A 162 -25.01 -34.06 -16.98
C LYS A 162 -25.56 -33.48 -18.28
N HIS A 163 -24.88 -32.50 -18.87
CA HIS A 163 -25.26 -31.92 -20.16
C HIS A 163 -25.21 -32.97 -21.26
N LEU A 164 -24.09 -33.70 -21.37
CA LEU A 164 -23.90 -34.74 -22.38
C LEU A 164 -24.92 -35.87 -22.25
N GLU A 165 -25.23 -36.31 -21.03
CA GLU A 165 -26.31 -37.27 -20.77
C GLU A 165 -27.66 -36.76 -21.27
N SER A 166 -27.96 -35.48 -21.04
CA SER A 166 -29.22 -34.86 -21.44
C SER A 166 -29.32 -34.69 -22.96
N ILE A 167 -28.24 -34.29 -23.61
CA ILE A 167 -28.13 -34.22 -25.08
C ILE A 167 -28.31 -35.60 -25.70
N GLN A 168 -27.71 -36.64 -25.11
CA GLN A 168 -27.84 -38.01 -25.61
C GLN A 168 -29.30 -38.50 -25.51
N LYS A 169 -29.98 -38.25 -24.39
CA LYS A 169 -31.42 -38.54 -24.24
C LYS A 169 -32.28 -37.80 -25.28
N LEU A 170 -31.99 -36.51 -25.51
CA LEU A 170 -32.69 -35.71 -26.52
C LEU A 170 -32.44 -36.21 -27.95
N LYS A 171 -31.23 -36.69 -28.24
CA LYS A 171 -30.90 -37.32 -29.53
C LYS A 171 -31.69 -38.61 -29.72
N GLU A 172 -31.80 -39.47 -28.71
CA GLU A 172 -32.57 -40.71 -28.77
C GLU A 172 -34.07 -40.46 -29.01
N GLN A 173 -34.58 -39.32 -28.53
CA GLN A 173 -35.93 -38.84 -28.81
C GLN A 173 -36.10 -38.17 -30.19
N GLY A 174 -35.03 -38.06 -30.98
CA GLY A 174 -35.04 -37.37 -32.27
C GLY A 174 -35.23 -35.85 -32.17
N LYS A 175 -34.96 -35.27 -30.99
CA LYS A 175 -35.17 -33.85 -30.70
C LYS A 175 -33.95 -32.97 -30.98
N VAL A 176 -32.75 -33.55 -30.92
CA VAL A 176 -31.48 -32.83 -31.12
C VAL A 176 -30.58 -33.60 -32.09
N THR A 177 -29.99 -32.88 -33.05
CA THR A 177 -28.92 -33.42 -33.90
C THR A 177 -27.55 -33.11 -33.29
N ILE A 178 -26.78 -34.14 -32.97
CA ILE A 178 -25.42 -33.96 -32.45
C ILE A 178 -24.45 -33.63 -33.59
N LEU A 179 -23.61 -32.62 -33.38
CA LEU A 179 -22.61 -32.13 -34.31
C LEU A 179 -21.20 -32.25 -33.68
N PRO A 180 -20.47 -33.37 -33.88
CA PRO A 180 -19.13 -33.56 -33.33
C PRO A 180 -18.13 -32.61 -34.00
N LEU A 181 -17.42 -31.78 -33.22
CA LEU A 181 -16.51 -30.76 -33.74
C LEU A 181 -15.36 -31.33 -34.58
N GLU A 182 -14.93 -32.56 -34.29
CA GLU A 182 -13.88 -33.24 -35.05
C GLU A 182 -14.30 -33.50 -36.51
N GLU A 183 -15.60 -33.63 -36.73
CA GLU A 183 -16.25 -33.93 -38.00
C GLU A 183 -16.93 -32.69 -38.62
N ALA A 184 -16.50 -31.48 -38.21
CA ALA A 184 -17.06 -30.23 -38.71
C ALA A 184 -16.96 -30.06 -40.23
N ASP A 185 -15.94 -30.65 -40.86
CA ASP A 185 -15.71 -30.54 -42.30
C ASP A 185 -16.49 -31.60 -43.12
N SER A 186 -17.01 -32.65 -42.47
CA SER A 186 -17.63 -33.80 -43.15
C SER A 186 -19.10 -34.00 -42.78
N ILE A 187 -19.45 -34.02 -41.49
CA ILE A 187 -20.80 -34.33 -41.03
C ILE A 187 -21.66 -33.09 -40.89
N TRP A 188 -21.09 -31.97 -40.43
CA TRP A 188 -21.90 -30.77 -40.17
C TRP A 188 -22.59 -30.22 -41.43
N PRO A 189 -21.92 -30.10 -42.60
CA PRO A 189 -22.59 -29.64 -43.81
C PRO A 189 -23.82 -30.48 -44.17
N LYS A 190 -23.68 -31.81 -44.08
CA LYS A 190 -24.74 -32.77 -44.39
C LYS A 190 -25.90 -32.66 -43.40
N GLU A 191 -25.62 -32.59 -42.10
CA GLU A 191 -26.66 -32.47 -41.07
C GLU A 191 -27.35 -31.10 -41.10
N LEU A 192 -26.60 -30.02 -41.29
CA LEU A 192 -27.15 -28.67 -41.36
C LEU A 192 -27.98 -28.43 -42.63
N THR A 193 -27.68 -29.12 -43.73
CA THR A 193 -28.52 -29.10 -44.94
C THR A 193 -29.89 -29.77 -44.72
N LYS A 194 -30.00 -30.70 -43.77
CA LYS A 194 -31.32 -31.28 -43.40
C LYS A 194 -32.20 -30.30 -42.61
N VAL A 195 -31.59 -29.28 -42.00
CA VAL A 195 -32.27 -28.30 -41.14
C VAL A 195 -32.18 -26.87 -41.65
N SER A 196 -31.62 -26.65 -42.85
CA SER A 196 -31.52 -25.34 -43.51
C SER A 196 -31.73 -25.49 -45.02
N LYS A 197 -32.08 -24.41 -45.71
CA LYS A 197 -32.22 -24.41 -47.20
C LYS A 197 -30.88 -24.25 -47.93
N LEU A 198 -29.78 -24.14 -47.20
CA LEU A 198 -28.44 -23.98 -47.76
C LEU A 198 -27.90 -25.34 -48.19
N SER A 199 -27.19 -25.38 -49.33
CA SER A 199 -26.62 -26.63 -49.82
C SER A 199 -25.43 -27.09 -48.97
N GLU A 200 -25.15 -28.39 -49.05
CA GLU A 200 -24.03 -29.01 -48.35
C GLU A 200 -22.70 -28.36 -48.75
N GLU A 201 -22.52 -28.04 -50.03
CA GLU A 201 -21.29 -27.41 -50.56
C GLU A 201 -21.05 -26.03 -49.93
N ARG A 202 -22.11 -25.23 -49.75
CA ARG A 202 -21.99 -23.90 -49.13
C ARG A 202 -21.58 -24.00 -47.67
N TRP A 203 -22.19 -24.92 -46.91
CA TRP A 203 -21.78 -25.16 -45.53
C TRP A 203 -20.34 -25.68 -45.44
N ALA A 204 -19.97 -26.63 -46.30
CA ALA A 204 -18.61 -27.17 -46.35
C ALA A 204 -17.56 -26.09 -46.67
N GLU A 205 -17.83 -25.23 -47.64
CA GLU A 205 -16.97 -24.09 -47.97
C GLU A 205 -16.86 -23.09 -46.82
N ALA A 206 -17.98 -22.78 -46.16
CA ALA A 206 -17.99 -21.91 -44.99
C ALA A 206 -17.17 -22.50 -43.83
N PHE A 207 -17.33 -23.79 -43.51
CA PHE A 207 -16.53 -24.45 -42.47
C PHE A 207 -15.06 -24.56 -42.82
N LYS A 208 -14.72 -24.83 -44.08
CA LYS A 208 -13.34 -24.81 -44.57
C LYS A 208 -12.70 -23.42 -44.42
N THR A 209 -13.48 -22.37 -44.68
CA THR A 209 -13.02 -20.97 -44.59
C THR A 209 -12.88 -20.50 -43.15
N VAL A 210 -13.86 -20.83 -42.30
CA VAL A 210 -13.78 -20.54 -40.87
C VAL A 210 -12.66 -21.37 -40.23
N GLY A 211 -12.54 -22.63 -40.63
CA GLY A 211 -11.78 -23.65 -39.95
C GLY A 211 -12.42 -23.99 -38.60
N LYS A 212 -11.73 -24.83 -37.82
CA LYS A 212 -12.11 -25.13 -36.44
C LYS A 212 -11.73 -23.98 -35.51
N LYS A 213 -12.39 -22.81 -35.62
CA LYS A 213 -12.14 -21.60 -34.78
C LYS A 213 -12.38 -21.79 -33.27
N ASN A 214 -12.81 -22.98 -32.84
CA ASN A 214 -12.92 -23.41 -31.43
C ASN A 214 -11.68 -24.15 -30.89
N ALA A 215 -10.51 -24.03 -31.52
CA ALA A 215 -9.28 -24.24 -30.76
C ALA A 215 -9.34 -23.26 -29.59
N ASN A 216 -9.26 -23.76 -28.35
CA ASN A 216 -9.16 -22.92 -27.16
C ASN A 216 -8.14 -21.82 -27.49
N PRO A 217 -8.49 -20.51 -27.40
CA PRO A 217 -7.53 -19.48 -27.71
C PRO A 217 -6.25 -19.80 -26.95
N PRO A 218 -5.07 -19.68 -27.58
CA PRO A 218 -3.83 -20.14 -26.97
C PRO A 218 -3.75 -19.59 -25.56
N LEU A 219 -3.60 -20.51 -24.61
CA LEU A 219 -3.40 -20.16 -23.22
C LEU A 219 -2.03 -19.50 -23.14
N PRO A 220 -1.93 -18.36 -22.46
CA PRO A 220 -0.67 -17.65 -22.40
C PRO A 220 0.39 -18.47 -21.65
N ILE A 221 1.66 -18.29 -22.00
CA ILE A 221 2.73 -19.11 -21.45
C ILE A 221 3.40 -18.37 -20.27
N GLU A 222 3.38 -19.00 -19.10
CA GLU A 222 4.12 -18.56 -17.93
C GLU A 222 5.58 -19.05 -17.97
N GLY A 223 6.55 -18.15 -18.00
CA GLY A 223 7.96 -18.47 -17.88
C GLY A 223 8.37 -18.63 -16.42
N ILE A 224 8.54 -19.86 -15.97
CA ILE A 224 9.07 -20.18 -14.64
C ILE A 224 10.58 -20.16 -14.71
N LEU A 225 11.19 -19.22 -14.00
CA LEU A 225 12.63 -19.05 -13.97
C LEU A 225 13.15 -19.69 -12.69
N LEU A 226 14.04 -20.67 -12.83
CA LEU A 226 14.59 -21.43 -11.70
C LEU A 226 16.09 -21.22 -11.62
N THR A 227 16.59 -20.83 -10.45
CA THR A 227 18.03 -20.74 -10.17
C THR A 227 18.41 -21.73 -9.09
N MET A 228 19.31 -22.65 -9.39
CA MET A 228 19.65 -23.73 -8.47
C MET A 228 21.14 -24.03 -8.45
N ARG A 229 21.63 -24.44 -7.28
CA ARG A 229 22.94 -25.06 -7.10
C ARG A 229 22.74 -26.48 -6.59
N ILE A 230 22.83 -27.46 -7.47
CA ILE A 230 22.55 -28.87 -7.18
C ILE A 230 23.85 -29.54 -6.71
N GLY A 231 24.91 -29.41 -7.51
CA GLY A 231 26.20 -30.08 -7.32
C GLY A 231 26.10 -31.61 -7.14
N ASN A 232 27.22 -32.24 -6.77
CA ASN A 232 27.29 -33.66 -6.37
C ASN A 232 27.21 -33.80 -4.85
N THR A 233 26.09 -33.39 -4.26
CA THR A 233 25.90 -33.43 -2.81
C THR A 233 24.80 -34.42 -2.42
N PRO A 234 24.80 -34.97 -1.19
CA PRO A 234 23.65 -35.73 -0.68
C PRO A 234 22.33 -34.94 -0.68
N GLN A 235 22.38 -33.62 -0.88
CA GLN A 235 21.21 -32.74 -0.93
C GLN A 235 20.60 -32.64 -2.34
N SER A 236 21.32 -33.08 -3.39
CA SER A 236 20.88 -33.01 -4.79
C SER A 236 19.52 -33.69 -4.99
N ASP A 237 19.33 -34.91 -4.48
CA ASP A 237 18.05 -35.63 -4.56
C ASP A 237 16.89 -34.88 -3.88
N THR A 238 17.17 -34.15 -2.81
CA THR A 238 16.15 -33.38 -2.09
C THR A 238 15.77 -32.12 -2.86
N MET A 239 16.73 -31.45 -3.49
CA MET A 239 16.47 -30.30 -4.37
C MET A 239 15.69 -30.71 -5.62
N ILE A 240 16.09 -31.81 -6.29
CA ILE A 240 15.37 -32.37 -7.45
C ILE A 240 13.91 -32.68 -7.08
N ARG A 241 13.68 -33.37 -5.95
CA ARG A 241 12.31 -33.66 -5.47
C ARG A 241 11.51 -32.42 -5.11
N SER A 242 12.18 -31.34 -4.71
CA SER A 242 11.52 -30.08 -4.38
C SER A 242 11.08 -29.35 -5.65
N VAL A 243 11.89 -29.38 -6.71
CA VAL A 243 11.50 -28.89 -8.05
C VAL A 243 10.35 -29.71 -8.61
N GLU A 244 10.45 -31.04 -8.60
CA GLU A 244 9.37 -31.92 -9.08
C GLU A 244 8.06 -31.60 -8.36
N ARG A 245 8.11 -31.43 -7.04
CA ARG A 245 6.94 -31.03 -6.25
C ARG A 245 6.40 -29.65 -6.64
N LEU A 246 7.26 -28.65 -6.82
CA LEU A 246 6.84 -27.33 -7.28
C LEU A 246 6.12 -27.41 -8.63
N LEU A 247 6.66 -28.19 -9.58
CA LEU A 247 6.04 -28.40 -10.88
C LEU A 247 4.72 -29.17 -10.78
N ASP A 248 4.64 -30.18 -9.90
CA ASP A 248 3.38 -30.88 -9.60
C ASP A 248 2.32 -29.93 -9.02
N GLU A 249 2.73 -29.00 -8.14
CA GLU A 249 1.86 -27.97 -7.56
C GLU A 249 1.40 -26.94 -8.61
N LEU A 250 2.28 -26.51 -9.53
CA LEU A 250 1.92 -25.66 -10.68
C LEU A 250 0.89 -26.35 -11.60
N GLU A 251 1.05 -27.66 -11.81
CA GLU A 251 0.18 -28.44 -12.69
C GLU A 251 -1.18 -28.82 -12.10
N GLN A 252 -1.42 -28.51 -10.82
CA GLN A 252 -2.76 -28.65 -10.23
C GLN A 252 -3.79 -27.74 -10.93
N ASP A 253 -3.34 -26.60 -11.48
CA ASP A 253 -4.17 -25.77 -12.33
C ASP A 253 -4.19 -26.34 -13.76
N SER A 254 -5.35 -26.85 -14.18
CA SER A 254 -5.51 -27.47 -15.51
C SER A 254 -5.44 -26.49 -16.68
N LEU A 255 -5.47 -25.17 -16.42
CA LEU A 255 -5.18 -24.17 -17.43
C LEU A 255 -3.69 -23.78 -17.48
N CYS A 256 -2.88 -24.20 -16.51
CA CYS A 256 -1.49 -23.81 -16.46
C CYS A 256 -0.77 -24.24 -17.73
N ARG A 257 -0.18 -23.25 -18.41
CA ARG A 257 0.75 -23.44 -19.51
C ARG A 257 2.01 -22.72 -19.13
N TYR A 258 3.08 -23.49 -18.96
CA TYR A 258 4.32 -22.93 -18.48
C TYR A 258 5.50 -23.42 -19.29
N MET A 259 6.58 -22.67 -19.27
CA MET A 259 7.91 -23.13 -19.69
C MET A 259 8.87 -22.95 -18.53
N VAL A 260 9.91 -23.78 -18.47
CA VAL A 260 10.96 -23.64 -17.47
C VAL A 260 12.22 -23.15 -18.14
N VAL A 261 12.81 -22.09 -17.58
CA VAL A 261 14.19 -21.68 -17.88
C VAL A 261 15.02 -21.91 -16.63
N LEU A 262 15.90 -22.91 -16.68
CA LEU A 262 16.79 -23.28 -15.58
C LEU A 262 18.17 -22.65 -15.79
N ALA A 263 18.63 -21.85 -14.83
CA ALA A 263 20.02 -21.40 -14.80
C ALA A 263 20.88 -22.36 -13.99
N ILE A 264 21.99 -22.79 -14.60
CA ILE A 264 22.96 -23.74 -14.05
C ILE A 264 24.31 -23.05 -14.02
N ASP A 265 25.05 -23.18 -12.92
CA ASP A 265 26.42 -22.68 -12.86
C ASP A 265 27.36 -23.60 -13.65
N ALA A 266 28.33 -23.03 -14.38
CA ALA A 266 29.22 -23.81 -15.27
C ALA A 266 29.99 -24.93 -14.56
N ASP A 267 30.33 -24.75 -13.28
CA ASP A 267 31.02 -25.76 -12.46
C ASP A 267 30.11 -26.93 -12.04
N GLU A 268 28.79 -26.77 -12.16
CA GLU A 268 27.80 -27.79 -11.83
C GLU A 268 27.17 -28.45 -13.06
N GLU A 269 27.44 -27.94 -14.27
CA GLU A 269 26.84 -28.45 -15.51
C GLU A 269 27.08 -29.96 -15.66
N SER A 270 28.28 -30.44 -15.34
CA SER A 270 28.65 -31.85 -15.46
C SER A 270 28.33 -32.69 -14.21
N SER A 271 27.62 -32.16 -13.22
CA SER A 271 27.29 -32.92 -12.01
C SER A 271 26.18 -33.94 -12.28
N ASP A 272 26.23 -35.11 -11.62
CA ASP A 272 25.25 -36.19 -11.81
C ASP A 272 23.84 -35.71 -11.44
N GLY A 273 23.72 -34.91 -10.38
CA GLY A 273 22.46 -34.32 -9.95
C GLY A 273 21.88 -33.33 -10.98
N THR A 274 22.73 -32.49 -11.59
CA THR A 274 22.30 -31.58 -12.67
C THR A 274 21.81 -32.38 -13.87
N GLN A 275 22.56 -33.40 -14.31
CA GLN A 275 22.18 -34.22 -15.45
C GLN A 275 20.88 -35.00 -15.22
N ASP A 276 20.67 -35.54 -14.01
CA ASP A 276 19.40 -36.17 -13.62
C ASP A 276 18.23 -35.17 -13.70
N LEU A 277 18.40 -33.95 -13.17
CA LEU A 277 17.35 -32.92 -13.25
C LEU A 277 17.05 -32.55 -14.70
N LEU A 278 18.08 -32.29 -15.53
CA LEU A 278 17.91 -31.97 -16.94
C LEU A 278 17.14 -33.06 -17.68
N GLN A 279 17.49 -34.32 -17.46
CA GLN A 279 16.81 -35.45 -18.06
C GLN A 279 15.34 -35.52 -17.64
N ARG A 280 15.04 -35.30 -16.35
CA ARG A 280 13.67 -35.28 -15.82
C ARG A 280 12.84 -34.14 -16.39
N LEU A 281 13.41 -32.93 -16.48
CA LEU A 281 12.72 -31.77 -17.06
C LEU A 281 12.47 -31.94 -18.56
N HIS A 282 13.42 -32.49 -19.32
CA HIS A 282 13.18 -32.87 -20.72
C HIS A 282 12.11 -33.94 -20.87
N SER A 283 12.15 -34.97 -20.02
CA SER A 283 11.12 -36.02 -20.00
C SER A 283 9.74 -35.44 -19.71
N ARG A 284 9.64 -34.52 -18.74
CA ARG A 284 8.40 -33.85 -18.37
C ARG A 284 7.88 -32.96 -19.50
N ALA A 285 8.74 -32.16 -20.14
CA ALA A 285 8.35 -31.33 -21.30
C ALA A 285 7.81 -32.17 -22.46
N ASN A 286 8.29 -33.40 -22.63
CA ASN A 286 7.82 -34.32 -23.67
C ASN A 286 6.54 -35.09 -23.31
N SER A 287 6.22 -35.24 -22.02
CA SER A 287 5.14 -36.11 -21.54
C SER A 287 3.96 -35.36 -20.92
N HIS A 288 4.17 -34.16 -20.36
CA HIS A 288 3.15 -33.33 -19.73
C HIS A 288 2.74 -32.21 -20.66
N TYR A 289 1.47 -32.19 -21.07
CA TYR A 289 0.98 -31.17 -22.00
C TYR A 289 1.10 -29.75 -21.44
N GLN A 290 1.04 -29.54 -20.11
CA GLN A 290 1.10 -28.23 -19.46
C GLN A 290 2.48 -27.56 -19.61
N MET A 291 3.55 -28.35 -19.60
CA MET A 291 4.91 -27.86 -19.83
C MET A 291 5.15 -27.67 -21.34
N HIS A 292 5.11 -26.43 -21.79
CA HIS A 292 5.27 -26.06 -23.20
C HIS A 292 6.69 -26.32 -23.74
N SER A 293 7.70 -25.87 -22.99
CA SER A 293 9.11 -26.07 -23.34
C SER A 293 9.99 -26.04 -22.10
N PHE A 294 11.20 -26.57 -22.28
CA PHE A 294 12.26 -26.51 -21.29
C PHE A 294 13.51 -25.92 -21.93
N HIS A 295 14.14 -25.00 -21.24
CA HIS A 295 15.41 -24.39 -21.64
C HIS A 295 16.35 -24.34 -20.44
N SER A 296 17.65 -24.49 -20.70
CA SER A 296 18.69 -24.22 -19.73
C SER A 296 19.59 -23.08 -20.21
N ILE A 297 20.14 -22.34 -19.26
CA ILE A 297 21.25 -21.41 -19.50
C ILE A 297 22.41 -21.79 -18.59
N ILE A 298 23.63 -21.73 -19.13
CA ILE A 298 24.85 -21.94 -18.37
C ILE A 298 25.40 -20.58 -17.97
N ASN A 299 25.53 -20.34 -16.67
CA ASN A 299 26.16 -19.14 -16.14
C ASN A 299 27.68 -19.29 -16.29
N GLU A 300 28.35 -18.24 -16.75
CA GLU A 300 29.81 -18.22 -16.89
C GLU A 300 30.51 -18.70 -15.61
N ASP A 301 31.58 -19.49 -15.78
CA ASP A 301 32.44 -19.95 -14.70
C ASP A 301 33.03 -18.75 -13.96
N ARG A 302 32.89 -18.74 -12.63
CA ARG A 302 33.34 -17.65 -11.78
C ARG A 302 34.35 -18.18 -10.80
N ASP A 303 35.45 -17.44 -10.71
CA ASP A 303 36.38 -17.62 -9.61
C ASP A 303 35.61 -17.52 -8.29
N ASN A 304 35.80 -18.47 -7.36
CA ASN A 304 35.02 -18.64 -6.12
C ASN A 304 35.02 -17.41 -5.18
N THR A 305 35.76 -16.37 -5.54
CA THR A 305 35.88 -15.09 -4.85
C THR A 305 34.89 -14.03 -5.34
N GLN A 306 34.23 -14.21 -6.49
CA GLN A 306 33.28 -13.24 -7.05
C GLN A 306 31.84 -13.48 -6.59
N LEU A 307 31.16 -12.39 -6.25
CA LEU A 307 29.75 -12.39 -5.83
C LEU A 307 28.83 -12.87 -6.96
N LEU A 308 27.84 -13.71 -6.64
CA LEU A 308 26.86 -14.21 -7.61
C LEU A 308 25.84 -13.11 -7.96
N PRO A 309 25.79 -12.61 -9.21
CA PRO A 309 24.86 -11.56 -9.63
C PRO A 309 23.54 -12.21 -10.08
N LEU A 310 22.83 -12.77 -9.11
CA LEU A 310 21.55 -13.45 -9.30
C LEU A 310 20.56 -12.64 -10.16
N CYS A 311 20.51 -11.33 -10.01
CA CYS A 311 19.65 -10.45 -10.79
C CYS A 311 20.00 -10.46 -12.29
N ARG A 312 21.29 -10.59 -12.66
CA ARG A 312 21.73 -10.69 -14.06
C ARG A 312 21.41 -12.06 -14.64
N ILE A 313 21.53 -13.12 -13.85
CA ILE A 313 21.10 -14.47 -14.22
C ILE A 313 19.60 -14.45 -14.50
N TRP A 314 18.82 -13.83 -13.60
CA TRP A 314 17.39 -13.65 -13.77
C TRP A 314 17.05 -12.87 -15.04
N GLU A 315 17.74 -11.76 -15.32
CA GLU A 315 17.57 -11.02 -16.58
C GLU A 315 17.77 -11.93 -17.81
N ASN A 316 18.85 -12.71 -17.85
CA ASN A 316 19.14 -13.61 -18.96
C ASN A 316 18.05 -14.68 -19.14
N MET A 317 17.59 -15.29 -18.04
CA MET A 317 16.51 -16.27 -18.08
C MET A 317 15.19 -15.65 -18.58
N ALA A 318 14.86 -14.45 -18.10
CA ALA A 318 13.65 -13.74 -18.50
C ALA A 318 13.66 -13.39 -19.99
N VAL A 319 14.79 -12.87 -20.49
CA VAL A 319 15.00 -12.59 -21.92
C VAL A 319 14.80 -13.86 -22.74
N LYS A 320 15.45 -14.97 -22.34
CA LYS A 320 15.29 -16.27 -23.00
C LYS A 320 13.82 -16.72 -23.02
N ALA A 321 13.12 -16.64 -21.89
CA ALA A 321 11.71 -17.02 -21.81
C ALA A 321 10.83 -16.21 -22.77
N TRP A 322 11.00 -14.87 -22.83
CA TRP A 322 10.20 -14.03 -23.72
C TRP A 322 10.49 -14.27 -25.21
N GLU A 323 11.75 -14.54 -25.56
CA GLU A 323 12.18 -14.93 -26.91
C GLU A 323 11.58 -16.28 -27.34
N GLU A 324 11.42 -17.21 -26.40
CA GLU A 324 10.81 -18.53 -26.62
C GLU A 324 9.28 -18.52 -26.47
N GLY A 325 8.67 -17.34 -26.28
CA GLY A 325 7.23 -17.18 -26.36
C GLY A 325 6.49 -17.02 -25.03
N ALA A 326 7.17 -16.88 -23.90
CA ALA A 326 6.52 -16.54 -22.63
C ALA A 326 5.76 -15.20 -22.75
N ASP A 327 4.57 -15.16 -22.14
CA ASP A 327 3.71 -13.98 -22.04
C ASP A 327 3.98 -13.19 -20.75
N TRP A 328 4.39 -13.87 -19.69
CA TRP A 328 4.99 -13.28 -18.50
C TRP A 328 6.03 -14.23 -17.90
N VAL A 329 6.85 -13.72 -16.98
CA VAL A 329 7.86 -14.50 -16.27
C VAL A 329 7.75 -14.31 -14.77
N VAL A 330 8.14 -15.31 -14.00
CA VAL A 330 8.26 -15.26 -12.54
C VAL A 330 9.48 -16.06 -12.10
N LEU A 331 10.27 -15.52 -11.18
CA LEU A 331 11.40 -16.23 -10.55
C LEU A 331 10.86 -17.04 -9.37
N LEU A 332 10.97 -18.36 -9.41
CA LEU A 332 10.58 -19.22 -8.28
C LEU A 332 11.81 -19.99 -7.77
N GLY A 333 11.91 -20.11 -6.45
CA GLY A 333 12.89 -20.98 -5.80
C GLY A 333 12.37 -22.40 -5.64
N ASP A 334 13.28 -23.36 -5.43
CA ASP A 334 12.98 -24.74 -5.05
C ASP A 334 12.40 -24.86 -3.62
N ASP A 335 12.44 -23.78 -2.84
CA ASP A 335 11.87 -23.65 -1.50
C ASP A 335 10.46 -23.03 -1.47
N ILE A 336 9.86 -22.83 -2.65
CA ILE A 336 8.51 -22.29 -2.79
C ILE A 336 7.47 -23.41 -2.71
N ARG A 337 6.40 -23.15 -1.96
CA ARG A 337 5.20 -23.97 -1.90
C ARG A 337 4.01 -23.18 -2.42
N ILE A 338 3.35 -23.70 -3.45
CA ILE A 338 2.13 -23.09 -3.96
C ILE A 338 0.96 -23.59 -3.12
N GLN A 339 0.19 -22.65 -2.58
CA GLN A 339 -0.88 -22.93 -1.62
C GLN A 339 -2.28 -22.86 -2.25
N CYS A 340 -2.37 -22.79 -3.58
CA CYS A 340 -3.63 -22.75 -4.31
C CYS A 340 -3.52 -23.48 -5.66
N SER A 341 -4.56 -24.26 -6.00
CA SER A 341 -4.64 -25.04 -7.25
C SER A 341 -5.09 -24.22 -8.47
N TYR A 342 -5.11 -22.89 -8.35
CA TYR A 342 -5.65 -21.98 -9.38
C TYR A 342 -4.86 -20.67 -9.52
N HIS A 343 -3.60 -20.68 -9.10
CA HIS A 343 -2.70 -19.52 -9.19
C HIS A 343 -2.60 -18.97 -10.61
N TYR A 344 -2.41 -19.84 -11.62
CA TYR A 344 -2.22 -19.44 -13.00
C TYR A 344 -3.46 -18.70 -13.51
N ARG A 345 -4.65 -19.23 -13.21
CA ARG A 345 -5.92 -18.54 -13.52
C ARG A 345 -6.03 -17.16 -12.88
N ALA A 346 -5.60 -17.04 -11.63
CA ALA A 346 -5.63 -15.76 -10.91
C ALA A 346 -4.67 -14.73 -11.51
N ILE A 347 -3.41 -15.12 -11.80
CA ILE A 347 -2.43 -14.25 -12.46
C ILE A 347 -2.88 -13.87 -13.87
N TYR A 348 -3.38 -14.85 -14.65
CA TYR A 348 -3.91 -14.62 -16.00
C TYR A 348 -5.07 -13.61 -15.96
N ARG A 349 -6.02 -13.77 -15.03
CA ARG A 349 -7.11 -12.80 -14.86
C ARG A 349 -6.58 -11.41 -14.52
N SER A 350 -5.59 -11.31 -13.65
CA SER A 350 -5.00 -10.02 -13.27
C SER A 350 -4.42 -9.27 -14.49
N PHE A 351 -3.70 -9.95 -15.37
CA PHE A 351 -3.23 -9.35 -16.63
C PHE A 351 -4.36 -8.94 -17.58
N LEU A 352 -5.44 -9.73 -17.65
CA LEU A 352 -6.63 -9.36 -18.43
C LEU A 352 -7.29 -8.10 -17.88
N GLU A 353 -7.42 -7.98 -16.56
CA GLU A 353 -8.00 -6.79 -15.92
C GLU A 353 -7.17 -5.53 -16.16
N ILE A 354 -5.84 -5.66 -16.11
CA ILE A 354 -4.94 -4.55 -16.46
C ILE A 354 -5.14 -4.17 -17.93
N SER A 355 -5.14 -5.15 -18.83
CA SER A 355 -5.32 -4.94 -20.27
C SER A 355 -6.66 -4.27 -20.60
N GLU A 356 -7.76 -4.78 -20.05
CA GLU A 356 -9.12 -4.27 -20.23
C GLU A 356 -9.27 -2.84 -19.68
N ARG A 357 -8.79 -2.60 -18.46
CA ARG A 357 -8.94 -1.31 -17.77
C ARG A 357 -8.08 -0.22 -18.39
N LEU A 358 -6.82 -0.52 -18.70
CA LEU A 358 -5.86 0.46 -19.24
C LEU A 358 -5.89 0.56 -20.77
N LYS A 359 -6.67 -0.31 -21.44
CA LYS A 359 -6.69 -0.44 -22.90
C LYS A 359 -5.29 -0.68 -23.48
N VAL A 360 -4.51 -1.52 -22.80
CA VAL A 360 -3.15 -1.89 -23.19
C VAL A 360 -3.12 -3.36 -23.63
N PRO A 361 -2.13 -3.81 -24.43
CA PRO A 361 -1.97 -5.22 -24.76
C PRO A 361 -1.91 -6.12 -23.53
N PHE A 362 -2.36 -7.37 -23.70
CA PHE A 362 -2.14 -8.42 -22.72
C PHE A 362 -0.64 -8.58 -22.41
N GLY A 363 -0.30 -8.85 -21.15
CA GLY A 363 1.10 -8.90 -20.69
C GLY A 363 1.70 -7.54 -20.37
N PHE A 364 0.89 -6.49 -20.19
CA PHE A 364 1.32 -5.24 -19.56
C PHE A 364 1.12 -5.30 -18.04
N GLY A 365 2.15 -4.89 -17.28
CA GLY A 365 2.09 -4.80 -15.83
C GLY A 365 3.04 -5.76 -15.10
N SER A 366 2.90 -5.74 -13.78
CA SER A 366 3.62 -6.58 -12.82
C SER A 366 2.67 -7.04 -11.69
N PRO A 367 1.60 -7.81 -11.96
CA PRO A 367 0.90 -8.55 -10.91
C PRO A 367 1.88 -9.36 -10.07
N TRP A 368 1.63 -9.55 -8.79
CA TRP A 368 2.55 -10.28 -7.92
C TRP A 368 1.81 -11.21 -6.96
N TRP A 369 2.51 -12.27 -6.54
CA TRP A 369 1.97 -13.35 -5.72
C TRP A 369 1.69 -12.92 -4.29
N ASN A 370 0.65 -13.49 -3.67
CA ASN A 370 0.40 -13.33 -2.25
C ASN A 370 1.31 -14.28 -1.43
N ASP A 371 2.49 -13.79 -1.09
CA ASP A 371 3.44 -14.50 -0.25
C ASP A 371 3.02 -14.46 1.22
N THR A 372 2.56 -15.60 1.71
CA THR A 372 2.12 -15.78 3.09
C THR A 372 3.29 -15.78 4.09
N THR A 373 4.53 -15.95 3.63
CA THR A 373 5.73 -15.80 4.46
C THR A 373 6.04 -14.31 4.68
N PHE A 374 5.78 -13.45 3.68
CA PHE A 374 5.99 -12.00 3.74
C PHE A 374 4.75 -11.20 3.31
N PRO A 375 3.72 -11.11 4.17
CA PRO A 375 2.52 -10.37 3.83
C PRO A 375 2.82 -8.93 3.38
N GLY A 376 2.10 -8.43 2.39
CA GLY A 376 2.22 -7.05 1.91
C GLY A 376 3.55 -6.66 1.25
N PHE A 377 4.56 -7.53 1.23
CA PHE A 377 5.81 -7.28 0.53
C PHE A 377 5.73 -7.83 -0.90
N PRO A 378 6.10 -7.05 -1.94
CA PRO A 378 5.98 -7.47 -3.33
C PRO A 378 7.04 -8.51 -3.74
N THR A 379 6.99 -9.71 -3.15
CA THR A 379 7.82 -10.85 -3.59
C THR A 379 7.22 -11.48 -4.85
N PHE A 380 8.09 -12.12 -5.64
CA PHE A 380 7.72 -12.89 -6.83
C PHE A 380 6.83 -12.11 -7.83
N PRO A 381 7.28 -10.94 -8.34
CA PRO A 381 6.50 -10.23 -9.34
C PRO A 381 6.44 -11.02 -10.66
N CYS A 382 5.24 -11.12 -11.23
CA CYS A 382 5.01 -11.69 -12.56
C CYS A 382 5.18 -10.58 -13.60
N ILE A 383 6.28 -10.58 -14.34
CA ILE A 383 6.60 -9.50 -15.29
C ILE A 383 6.14 -9.87 -16.68
N GLY A 384 5.18 -9.10 -17.21
CA GLY A 384 4.61 -9.35 -18.52
C GLY A 384 5.54 -8.95 -19.69
N LYS A 385 5.33 -9.58 -20.86
CA LYS A 385 6.13 -9.39 -22.08
C LYS A 385 6.19 -7.95 -22.58
N ALA A 386 5.22 -7.10 -22.24
CA ALA A 386 5.29 -5.68 -22.58
C ALA A 386 6.52 -5.01 -21.94
N HIS A 387 6.95 -5.46 -20.76
CA HIS A 387 8.17 -4.98 -20.11
C HIS A 387 9.41 -5.18 -20.99
N TYR A 388 9.56 -6.38 -21.56
CA TYR A 388 10.64 -6.68 -22.48
C TYR A 388 10.59 -5.80 -23.75
N ALA A 389 9.41 -5.48 -24.25
CA ALA A 389 9.26 -4.56 -25.38
C ALA A 389 9.69 -3.12 -25.03
N ILE A 390 9.57 -2.72 -23.77
CA ILE A 390 9.94 -1.40 -23.25
C ILE A 390 11.45 -1.31 -23.00
N PHE A 391 12.01 -2.27 -22.26
CA PHE A 391 13.37 -2.18 -21.72
C PHE A 391 14.39 -3.07 -22.44
N ARG A 392 13.95 -3.99 -23.30
CA ARG A 392 14.79 -5.01 -23.97
C ARG A 392 15.54 -5.92 -22.98
N GLY A 393 14.95 -6.11 -21.81
CA GLY A 393 15.48 -6.89 -20.70
C GLY A 393 14.53 -6.83 -19.52
N LEU A 394 14.87 -7.53 -18.45
CA LEU A 394 14.19 -7.42 -17.15
C LEU A 394 14.68 -6.21 -16.36
N ILE A 395 15.96 -5.88 -16.47
CA ILE A 395 16.56 -4.73 -15.79
C ILE A 395 16.79 -3.64 -16.84
N PRO A 396 16.37 -2.38 -16.61
CA PRO A 396 16.68 -1.31 -17.54
C PRO A 396 18.20 -1.23 -17.82
N PRO A 397 18.62 -1.05 -19.08
CA PRO A 397 20.04 -1.20 -19.46
C PRO A 397 21.01 -0.37 -18.63
N HIS A 398 20.63 0.85 -18.24
CA HIS A 398 21.44 1.76 -17.41
C HIS A 398 21.48 1.40 -15.92
N ARG A 399 20.68 0.42 -15.47
CA ARG A 399 20.61 -0.07 -14.07
C ARG A 399 21.24 -1.44 -13.86
N ARG A 400 21.67 -2.14 -14.91
CA ARG A 400 22.24 -3.50 -14.83
C ARG A 400 23.40 -3.67 -13.85
N GLY A 401 24.19 -2.61 -13.64
CA GLY A 401 25.31 -2.63 -12.69
C GLY A 401 24.91 -2.44 -11.22
N VAL A 402 23.64 -2.14 -10.94
CA VAL A 402 23.15 -1.81 -9.59
C VAL A 402 22.55 -3.03 -8.89
N PHE A 403 21.80 -3.86 -9.62
CA PHE A 403 21.14 -5.03 -9.05
C PHE A 403 22.07 -6.25 -9.09
N VAL A 404 22.51 -6.69 -7.92
CA VAL A 404 23.35 -7.89 -7.77
C VAL A 404 22.50 -9.10 -7.43
N ASN A 405 21.90 -9.15 -6.24
CA ASN A 405 21.08 -10.30 -5.82
C ASN A 405 19.93 -9.97 -4.84
N GLN A 406 19.64 -8.69 -4.60
CA GLN A 406 18.49 -8.23 -3.80
C GLN A 406 17.74 -7.12 -4.55
N ASP A 407 16.58 -6.74 -4.02
CA ASP A 407 15.81 -5.54 -4.38
C ASP A 407 15.21 -5.47 -5.79
N LEU A 408 15.51 -6.42 -6.69
CA LEU A 408 14.94 -6.39 -8.03
C LEU A 408 13.41 -6.62 -8.02
N ASP A 409 12.90 -7.51 -7.17
CA ASP A 409 11.47 -7.75 -6.98
C ASP A 409 10.67 -6.48 -6.68
N PRO A 410 10.93 -5.75 -5.56
CA PRO A 410 10.19 -4.55 -5.23
C PRO A 410 10.43 -3.42 -6.23
N TYR A 411 11.61 -3.34 -6.86
CA TYR A 411 11.86 -2.36 -7.91
C TYR A 411 10.93 -2.56 -9.12
N LEU A 412 10.86 -3.78 -9.65
CA LEU A 412 10.02 -4.11 -10.81
C LEU A 412 8.54 -3.83 -10.52
N GLN A 413 8.09 -4.17 -9.32
CA GLN A 413 6.74 -3.89 -8.88
C GLN A 413 6.46 -2.37 -8.81
N CYS A 414 7.40 -1.59 -8.27
CA CYS A 414 7.25 -0.14 -8.12
C CYS A 414 7.17 0.60 -9.46
N LEU A 415 7.86 0.12 -10.51
CA LEU A 415 7.78 0.69 -11.86
C LEU A 415 6.33 0.74 -12.39
N TYR A 416 5.50 -0.23 -12.02
CA TYR A 416 4.13 -0.35 -12.51
C TYR A 416 3.06 0.16 -11.53
N LEU A 417 3.43 0.53 -10.29
CA LEU A 417 2.51 1.10 -9.30
C LEU A 417 1.87 2.40 -9.79
N LYS A 418 2.66 3.29 -10.42
CA LYS A 418 2.19 4.56 -10.97
C LYS A 418 1.02 4.38 -11.95
N PHE A 419 0.99 3.27 -12.68
CA PHE A 419 -0.04 2.96 -13.68
C PHE A 419 -1.16 2.06 -13.13
N LYS A 420 -1.16 1.79 -11.81
CA LYS A 420 -2.01 0.80 -11.14
C LYS A 420 -1.93 -0.57 -11.81
N ALA A 421 -0.78 -0.92 -12.36
CA ALA A 421 -0.56 -2.14 -13.14
C ALA A 421 0.26 -3.18 -12.36
N ALA A 422 0.32 -3.05 -11.02
CA ALA A 422 1.00 -3.99 -10.14
C ALA A 422 0.12 -4.41 -8.93
N PRO A 423 -1.06 -5.00 -9.18
CA PRO A 423 -1.94 -5.49 -8.12
C PRO A 423 -1.31 -6.69 -7.39
N LEU A 424 -1.57 -6.77 -6.08
CA LEU A 424 -1.42 -8.00 -5.32
C LEU A 424 -2.51 -8.97 -5.80
N VAL A 425 -2.13 -10.15 -6.25
CA VAL A 425 -3.09 -11.20 -6.62
C VAL A 425 -3.37 -12.03 -5.39
N SER A 426 -4.35 -11.59 -4.60
CA SER A 426 -4.67 -12.14 -3.27
C SER A 426 -4.96 -13.64 -3.25
N GLU A 427 -5.44 -14.13 -4.39
CA GLU A 427 -5.83 -15.50 -4.69
C GLU A 427 -4.64 -16.41 -5.02
N ALA A 428 -3.58 -15.87 -5.63
CA ALA A 428 -2.38 -16.62 -6.00
C ALA A 428 -1.44 -16.68 -4.79
N LYS A 429 -1.67 -17.65 -3.91
CA LYS A 429 -0.93 -17.80 -2.64
C LYS A 429 0.26 -18.74 -2.76
N LEU A 430 1.36 -18.34 -2.13
CA LEU A 430 2.53 -19.19 -1.92
C LEU A 430 3.12 -18.98 -0.52
N SER A 431 4.02 -19.87 -0.13
CA SER A 431 4.96 -19.64 0.97
C SER A 431 6.38 -19.93 0.54
N ASN A 432 7.32 -19.19 1.12
CA ASN A 432 8.74 -19.46 1.02
C ASN A 432 9.25 -20.12 2.31
N ASP A 433 9.70 -21.37 2.21
CA ASP A 433 10.11 -22.16 3.37
C ASP A 433 11.53 -21.80 3.88
N THR A 434 12.44 -21.36 2.99
CA THR A 434 13.88 -21.19 3.32
C THR A 434 14.37 -19.75 3.15
N GLY A 435 14.06 -19.09 2.04
CA GLY A 435 14.55 -17.75 1.71
C GLY A 435 14.00 -16.62 2.59
N GLY A 436 12.90 -16.87 3.30
CA GLY A 436 12.17 -15.82 4.03
C GLY A 436 12.44 -15.65 5.51
N ASN A 437 12.96 -16.67 6.19
CA ASN A 437 13.18 -16.58 7.63
C ASN A 437 14.47 -15.81 7.93
N VAL A 438 14.33 -14.52 8.25
CA VAL A 438 15.37 -13.73 8.89
C VAL A 438 15.60 -14.29 10.31
N GLY A 439 16.28 -15.44 10.42
CA GLY A 439 16.60 -16.04 11.72
C GLY A 439 16.70 -17.56 11.78
N ALA A 440 16.25 -18.31 10.77
CA ALA A 440 16.23 -19.78 10.85
C ALA A 440 17.29 -20.49 9.97
N SER A 441 17.81 -19.83 8.93
CA SER A 441 18.86 -20.37 8.07
C SER A 441 19.78 -19.26 7.54
N GLN A 442 21.07 -19.58 7.36
CA GLN A 442 22.00 -18.69 6.65
C GLN A 442 21.53 -18.59 5.20
N ALA A 443 21.29 -17.38 4.70
CA ALA A 443 20.91 -17.17 3.30
C ALA A 443 21.93 -17.86 2.37
N ARG A 444 21.44 -18.48 1.28
CA ARG A 444 22.32 -19.21 0.32
C ARG A 444 23.44 -18.33 -0.22
N TYR A 445 23.19 -17.04 -0.37
CA TYR A 445 24.15 -16.05 -0.83
C TYR A 445 24.22 -14.87 0.14
N GLN A 446 25.38 -14.22 0.22
CA GLN A 446 25.51 -12.93 0.89
C GLN A 446 24.58 -11.92 0.21
N ARG A 447 23.66 -11.34 0.98
CA ARG A 447 22.72 -10.34 0.48
C ARG A 447 23.45 -9.03 0.20
N ILE A 448 23.29 -8.51 -1.02
CA ILE A 448 23.85 -7.23 -1.45
C ILE A 448 22.70 -6.35 -1.92
N GLU A 449 22.42 -5.33 -1.13
CA GLU A 449 21.38 -4.36 -1.40
C GLU A 449 21.72 -3.49 -2.61
N ALA A 450 20.71 -3.19 -3.42
CA ALA A 450 20.83 -2.29 -4.57
C ALA A 450 20.78 -0.83 -4.09
N ILE A 451 21.93 -0.26 -3.73
CA ILE A 451 22.00 1.08 -3.12
C ILE A 451 21.29 2.12 -4.01
N GLY A 452 20.34 2.85 -3.42
CA GLY A 452 19.63 3.96 -4.08
C GLY A 452 18.47 3.55 -5.00
N TRP A 453 18.11 2.27 -5.11
CA TRP A 453 17.07 1.82 -6.06
C TRP A 453 15.73 2.51 -5.90
N ARG A 454 15.35 2.81 -4.66
CA ARG A 454 14.10 3.50 -4.31
C ARG A 454 14.08 4.96 -4.79
N ASP A 455 15.24 5.57 -4.95
CA ASP A 455 15.36 6.97 -5.37
C ASP A 455 15.23 7.12 -6.89
N PHE A 456 15.75 6.15 -7.64
CA PHE A 456 15.76 6.23 -9.10
C PHE A 456 14.61 5.51 -9.80
N VAL A 457 13.75 4.79 -9.09
CA VAL A 457 12.57 4.13 -9.70
C VAL A 457 11.70 5.11 -10.49
N TRP A 458 11.60 6.36 -10.02
CA TRP A 458 10.83 7.44 -10.63
C TRP A 458 11.49 8.02 -11.90
N GLU A 459 12.80 7.82 -12.08
CA GLU A 459 13.50 8.15 -13.32
C GLU A 459 13.21 7.11 -14.42
N ASP A 460 12.81 5.90 -14.01
CA ASP A 460 12.68 4.74 -14.90
C ASP A 460 11.22 4.49 -15.34
N ILE A 461 10.25 5.32 -14.92
CA ILE A 461 8.84 5.23 -15.34
C ILE A 461 8.57 5.84 -16.72
N ASP A 462 9.41 6.78 -17.17
CA ASP A 462 9.21 7.53 -18.40
C ASP A 462 9.12 6.63 -19.66
N PRO A 463 9.96 5.59 -19.82
CA PRO A 463 9.82 4.63 -20.91
C PRO A 463 8.46 3.91 -20.93
N ILE A 464 7.87 3.64 -19.76
CA ILE A 464 6.56 3.00 -19.65
C ILE A 464 5.46 3.98 -20.09
N ARG A 465 5.52 5.24 -19.64
CA ARG A 465 4.60 6.31 -20.07
C ARG A 465 4.65 6.49 -21.59
N GLN A 466 5.85 6.55 -22.17
CA GLN A 466 6.05 6.64 -23.61
C GLN A 466 5.51 5.41 -24.36
N HIS A 467 5.58 4.22 -23.77
CA HIS A 467 5.00 3.02 -24.36
C HIS A 467 3.47 3.10 -24.40
N ILE A 468 2.82 3.44 -23.29
CA ILE A 468 1.36 3.60 -23.21
C ILE A 468 0.86 4.61 -24.24
N HIS A 469 1.51 5.77 -24.35
CA HIS A 469 1.15 6.78 -25.36
C HIS A 469 1.29 6.26 -26.80
N ARG A 470 2.33 5.47 -27.10
CA ARG A 470 2.55 4.92 -28.45
C ARG A 470 1.46 3.93 -28.88
N ILE A 471 0.84 3.23 -27.94
CA ILE A 471 -0.20 2.23 -28.20
C ILE A 471 -1.62 2.79 -28.03
N ASP A 472 -1.76 4.11 -27.90
CA ASP A 472 -3.03 4.81 -27.62
C ASP A 472 -3.76 4.23 -26.38
N GLY A 473 -2.97 3.82 -25.39
CA GLY A 473 -3.48 3.33 -24.11
C GLY A 473 -3.96 4.48 -23.23
N SER A 474 -4.87 4.16 -22.30
CA SER A 474 -5.43 5.12 -21.34
C SER A 474 -4.99 4.71 -19.95
N ALA A 475 -3.90 5.29 -19.44
CA ALA A 475 -3.47 5.08 -18.07
C ALA A 475 -3.55 6.37 -17.27
N ASP A 476 -4.58 6.46 -16.43
CA ASP A 476 -4.62 7.46 -15.37
C ASP A 476 -3.52 7.11 -14.36
N GLU A 477 -2.50 7.96 -14.29
CA GLU A 477 -1.42 7.79 -13.33
C GLU A 477 -1.92 8.03 -11.91
N ALA A 478 -1.62 7.09 -11.02
CA ALA A 478 -1.84 7.24 -9.60
C ALA A 478 -0.76 8.15 -8.98
N LEU A 479 -1.13 8.83 -7.91
CA LEU A 479 -0.17 9.38 -6.96
C LEU A 479 0.28 8.23 -6.03
N VAL A 480 1.58 8.00 -5.90
CA VAL A 480 2.11 6.94 -5.04
C VAL A 480 2.60 7.56 -3.73
N LEU A 481 1.99 7.17 -2.62
CA LEU A 481 2.16 7.78 -1.31
C LEU A 481 2.37 6.72 -0.24
N ASP A 482 3.43 6.82 0.54
CA ASP A 482 3.58 5.96 1.73
C ASP A 482 3.27 6.75 3.01
N VAL A 483 2.51 6.15 3.94
CA VAL A 483 2.23 6.72 5.27
C VAL A 483 3.20 6.09 6.26
N ILE A 484 4.11 6.88 6.83
CA ILE A 484 5.15 6.44 7.75
C ILE A 484 4.75 6.80 9.19
N VAL A 485 4.71 5.79 10.06
CA VAL A 485 4.33 5.94 11.47
C VAL A 485 5.41 5.34 12.38
N PRO A 486 6.27 6.16 13.01
CA PRO A 486 7.13 5.68 14.09
C PRO A 486 6.28 5.40 15.34
N SER A 487 6.31 4.16 15.83
CA SER A 487 5.49 3.72 16.97
C SER A 487 6.35 3.17 18.10
N TYR A 488 6.36 3.85 19.23
CA TYR A 488 6.99 3.34 20.46
C TYR A 488 6.00 2.59 21.34
N ARG A 489 4.72 2.95 21.29
CA ARG A 489 3.70 2.47 22.23
C ARG A 489 2.93 1.26 21.70
N VAL A 490 2.78 1.16 20.37
CA VAL A 490 2.05 0.09 19.67
C VAL A 490 0.59 0.01 20.15
N ARG A 491 -0.12 1.15 20.11
CA ARG A 491 -1.52 1.26 20.55
C ARG A 491 -2.47 1.01 19.38
N LEU A 492 -3.19 -0.11 19.41
CA LEU A 492 -4.09 -0.52 18.33
C LEU A 492 -5.22 0.48 18.12
N GLU A 493 -5.69 1.14 19.18
CA GLU A 493 -6.75 2.16 19.11
C GLU A 493 -6.39 3.40 18.26
N TYR A 494 -5.11 3.62 17.98
CA TYR A 494 -4.63 4.68 17.06
C TYR A 494 -4.13 4.11 15.75
N LEU A 495 -3.38 3.00 15.79
CA LEU A 495 -2.82 2.38 14.58
C LEU A 495 -3.92 1.83 13.66
N GLU A 496 -5.00 1.26 14.20
CA GLU A 496 -6.10 0.74 13.38
C GLU A 496 -6.81 1.85 12.59
N PRO A 497 -7.26 2.98 13.19
CA PRO A 497 -7.78 4.12 12.44
C PRO A 497 -6.82 4.68 11.39
N ILE A 498 -5.51 4.77 11.68
CA ILE A 498 -4.50 5.22 10.72
C ILE A 498 -4.43 4.26 9.52
N CYS A 499 -4.28 2.96 9.78
CA CYS A 499 -4.21 1.93 8.74
C CYS A 499 -5.56 1.67 8.05
N SER A 500 -6.66 2.26 8.52
CA SER A 500 -8.01 2.15 7.94
C SER A 500 -8.46 3.43 7.22
N LEU A 501 -7.55 4.38 6.99
CA LEU A 501 -7.83 5.57 6.19
C LEU A 501 -8.41 5.19 4.82
N THR A 502 -9.41 5.95 4.38
CA THR A 502 -10.02 5.75 3.05
C THR A 502 -9.00 6.15 1.99
N ILE A 503 -8.67 5.23 1.08
CA ILE A 503 -7.75 5.48 -0.03
C ILE A 503 -8.58 5.87 -1.27
N PRO A 504 -8.46 7.11 -1.77
CA PRO A 504 -9.09 7.50 -3.04
C PRO A 504 -8.53 6.70 -4.21
N ASP A 505 -9.35 6.43 -5.22
CA ASP A 505 -8.98 5.55 -6.34
C ASP A 505 -7.73 6.03 -7.10
N TYR A 506 -7.45 7.34 -7.13
CA TYR A 506 -6.28 7.94 -7.79
C TYR A 506 -5.00 7.90 -6.94
N LEU A 507 -5.04 7.36 -5.73
CA LEU A 507 -3.88 7.15 -4.86
C LEU A 507 -3.52 5.66 -4.79
N CYS A 508 -2.23 5.36 -4.71
CA CYS A 508 -1.70 4.06 -4.31
C CYS A 508 -0.94 4.25 -3.00
N VAL A 509 -1.44 3.62 -1.93
CA VAL A 509 -0.95 3.87 -0.57
C VAL A 509 -0.46 2.60 0.10
N GLN A 510 0.71 2.70 0.75
CA GLN A 510 1.21 1.71 1.71
C GLN A 510 1.40 2.38 3.07
N PHE A 511 1.00 1.70 4.13
CA PHE A 511 1.27 2.11 5.51
C PHE A 511 2.53 1.41 6.01
N ILE A 512 3.46 2.16 6.59
CA ILE A 512 4.74 1.66 7.09
C ILE A 512 4.83 2.00 8.58
N ILE A 513 4.70 0.99 9.42
CA ILE A 513 4.79 1.11 10.88
C ILE A 513 6.18 0.70 11.33
N ILE A 514 6.94 1.65 11.88
CA ILE A 514 8.27 1.39 12.44
C ILE A 514 8.18 1.32 13.96
N VAL A 515 8.22 0.10 14.50
CA VAL A 515 8.12 -0.17 15.93
C VAL A 515 9.48 -0.01 16.62
N ASP A 516 9.59 0.96 17.51
CA ASP A 516 10.85 1.27 18.21
C ASP A 516 10.96 0.65 19.62
N ASN A 517 10.02 -0.25 19.95
CA ASN A 517 9.95 -0.94 21.23
C ASN A 517 9.60 -2.42 21.07
N VAL A 518 10.64 -3.27 20.99
CA VAL A 518 10.51 -4.72 20.85
C VAL A 518 9.60 -5.33 21.92
N LYS A 519 9.71 -4.89 23.19
CA LYS A 519 8.91 -5.45 24.28
C LYS A 519 7.42 -5.20 24.09
N LYS A 520 7.06 -4.01 23.57
CA LYS A 520 5.67 -3.67 23.27
C LYS A 520 5.14 -4.42 22.06
N LEU A 521 5.95 -4.57 21.01
CA LEU A 521 5.60 -5.41 19.86
C LEU A 521 5.26 -6.85 20.29
N LEU A 522 6.18 -7.49 21.02
CA LEU A 522 5.99 -8.86 21.49
C LEU A 522 4.76 -9.01 22.40
N GLN A 523 4.51 -8.01 23.26
CA GLN A 523 3.32 -7.98 24.12
C GLN A 523 2.03 -7.96 23.29
N VAL A 524 1.94 -7.07 22.30
CA VAL A 524 0.75 -6.94 21.44
C VAL A 524 0.57 -8.17 20.56
N ALA A 525 1.65 -8.69 19.97
CA ALA A 525 1.58 -9.88 19.13
C ALA A 525 1.06 -11.11 19.90
N ARG A 526 1.54 -11.35 21.13
CA ARG A 526 1.03 -12.44 21.98
C ARG A 526 -0.46 -12.32 22.26
N LEU A 527 -0.92 -11.10 22.55
CA LEU A 527 -2.35 -10.83 22.76
C LEU A 527 -3.19 -11.12 21.51
N LEU A 528 -2.66 -10.80 20.32
CA LEU A 528 -3.35 -11.01 19.05
C LEU A 528 -3.37 -12.47 18.59
N SER A 529 -2.32 -13.24 18.87
CA SER A 529 -2.20 -14.64 18.45
C SER A 529 -2.73 -15.65 19.45
N ASP A 530 -3.17 -15.22 20.64
CA ASP A 530 -3.63 -16.07 21.74
C ASP A 530 -2.64 -17.22 22.04
N THR A 531 -1.35 -16.87 22.17
CA THR A 531 -0.28 -17.84 22.37
C THR A 531 0.64 -17.45 23.53
N ASP A 532 0.95 -18.45 24.36
CA ASP A 532 1.89 -18.31 25.47
C ASP A 532 3.35 -18.56 25.07
N ARG A 533 3.60 -19.02 23.83
CA ARG A 533 4.97 -19.32 23.37
C ARG A 533 5.80 -18.05 23.17
N GLU A 534 7.12 -18.20 23.22
CA GLU A 534 8.01 -17.13 22.79
C GLU A 534 7.88 -16.90 21.28
N LEU A 535 7.76 -15.63 20.92
CA LEU A 535 7.71 -15.15 19.54
C LEU A 535 9.02 -14.46 19.21
N SER A 536 9.54 -14.75 18.02
CA SER A 536 10.60 -13.93 17.40
C SER A 536 10.05 -12.55 17.01
N ILE A 537 10.95 -11.58 16.78
CA ILE A 537 10.57 -10.24 16.30
C ILE A 537 9.80 -10.33 14.99
N HIS A 538 10.23 -11.18 14.05
CA HIS A 538 9.60 -11.32 12.74
C HIS A 538 8.22 -11.97 12.81
N GLU A 539 8.01 -12.95 13.69
CA GLU A 539 6.67 -13.47 13.94
C GLU A 539 5.74 -12.39 14.49
N ALA A 540 6.23 -11.57 15.41
CA ALA A 540 5.45 -10.49 15.98
C ALA A 540 5.15 -9.35 14.98
N GLU A 541 6.10 -9.01 14.10
CA GLU A 541 5.88 -8.11 12.96
C GLU A 541 4.75 -8.63 12.07
N ARG A 542 4.81 -9.91 11.65
CA ARG A 542 3.78 -10.53 10.79
C ARG A 542 2.40 -10.57 11.43
N ILE A 543 2.33 -10.89 12.73
CA ILE A 543 1.04 -10.91 13.46
C ILE A 543 0.42 -9.51 13.49
N LEU A 544 1.21 -8.48 13.81
CA LEU A 544 0.72 -7.10 13.84
C LEU A 544 0.36 -6.60 12.43
N GLU A 545 1.17 -6.93 11.42
CA GLU A 545 0.93 -6.58 10.03
C GLU A 545 -0.36 -7.20 9.49
N ALA A 546 -0.60 -8.48 9.76
CA ALA A 546 -1.84 -9.17 9.40
C ALA A 546 -3.06 -8.56 10.12
N ARG A 547 -2.91 -8.14 11.39
CA ARG A 547 -3.97 -7.45 12.12
C ARG A 547 -4.32 -6.09 11.53
N LEU A 548 -3.31 -5.32 11.15
CA LEU A 548 -3.50 -3.96 10.62
C LEU A 548 -3.89 -3.93 9.14
N SER A 549 -3.53 -4.96 8.37
CA SER A 549 -3.92 -5.13 6.96
C SER A 549 -5.38 -5.55 6.84
N THR A 550 -6.30 -4.63 7.11
CA THR A 550 -7.74 -4.85 6.94
C THR A 550 -8.24 -4.24 5.63
N GLY A 551 -9.16 -4.94 4.95
CA GLY A 551 -9.67 -4.51 3.65
C GLY A 551 -8.61 -4.54 2.56
N ASN A 552 -8.51 -3.46 1.78
CA ASN A 552 -7.56 -3.34 0.67
C ASN A 552 -6.27 -2.58 1.04
N ASN A 553 -6.06 -2.30 2.33
CA ASN A 553 -4.95 -1.47 2.80
C ASN A 553 -3.69 -2.31 2.98
N ARG A 554 -2.59 -1.89 2.36
CA ARG A 554 -1.29 -2.55 2.44
C ARG A 554 -0.53 -2.01 3.65
N VAL A 555 -0.33 -2.81 4.67
CA VAL A 555 0.47 -2.44 5.86
C VAL A 555 1.78 -3.20 5.85
N ARG A 556 2.85 -2.52 6.23
CA ARG A 556 4.17 -3.08 6.49
C ARG A 556 4.59 -2.75 7.92
N VAL A 557 5.00 -3.75 8.68
CA VAL A 557 5.49 -3.58 10.07
C VAL A 557 6.97 -3.95 10.13
N ARG A 558 7.79 -3.06 10.72
CA ARG A 558 9.22 -3.29 10.95
C ARG A 558 9.60 -2.86 12.36
N CYS A 559 10.49 -3.58 13.02
CA CYS A 559 10.87 -3.31 14.39
C CYS A 559 12.37 -3.06 14.52
N ASN A 560 12.74 -1.95 15.19
CA ASN A 560 14.13 -1.67 15.53
C ASN A 560 14.60 -2.63 16.63
N ARG A 561 15.85 -3.07 16.55
CA ARG A 561 16.44 -3.99 17.54
C ARG A 561 16.50 -3.38 18.95
N ASN A 562 16.59 -2.06 19.02
CA ASN A 562 16.60 -1.26 20.23
C ASN A 562 15.91 0.07 19.95
N ASN A 563 15.51 0.79 21.01
CA ASN A 563 14.99 2.15 20.90
C ASN A 563 16.07 3.07 20.32
N VAL A 564 15.91 3.47 19.06
CA VAL A 564 16.78 4.42 18.36
C VAL A 564 16.19 5.83 18.30
N GLY A 565 14.91 5.98 18.65
CA GLY A 565 14.21 7.26 18.68
C GLY A 565 13.45 7.56 17.39
N ALA A 566 12.66 8.64 17.43
CA ALA A 566 11.74 9.01 16.35
C ALA A 566 12.47 9.34 15.02
N SER A 567 13.55 10.13 15.04
CA SER A 567 14.31 10.48 13.83
C SER A 567 14.82 9.25 13.08
N ALA A 568 15.52 8.36 13.78
CA ALA A 568 16.06 7.12 13.20
C ALA A 568 14.95 6.18 12.73
N SER A 569 13.83 6.11 13.46
CA SER A 569 12.66 5.32 13.05
C SER A 569 12.00 5.87 11.78
N ARG A 570 11.88 7.21 11.64
CA ARG A 570 11.39 7.84 10.41
C ARG A 570 12.36 7.61 9.24
N ASN A 571 13.68 7.70 9.47
CA ASN A 571 14.68 7.37 8.45
C ASN A 571 14.53 5.93 7.96
N ARG A 572 14.38 4.97 8.88
CA ARG A 572 14.09 3.58 8.50
C ARG A 572 12.79 3.46 7.69
N GLY A 573 11.76 4.22 8.06
CA GLY A 573 10.52 4.29 7.27
C GLY A 573 10.76 4.82 5.84
N LEU A 574 11.60 5.84 5.67
CA LEU A 574 12.00 6.36 4.36
C LEU A 574 12.82 5.34 3.56
N ASP A 575 13.64 4.54 4.23
CA ASP A 575 14.44 3.49 3.60
C ASP A 575 13.59 2.26 3.21
N GLU A 576 12.45 2.04 3.88
CA GLU A 576 11.44 1.04 3.48
C GLU A 576 10.55 1.54 2.33
N SER A 577 10.35 2.86 2.23
CA SER A 577 9.47 3.52 1.26
C SER A 577 10.14 3.72 -0.09
N ALA A 578 9.45 3.34 -1.16
CA ALA A 578 9.81 3.68 -2.54
C ALA A 578 8.90 4.74 -3.16
N ALA A 579 7.87 5.20 -2.43
CA ALA A 579 6.86 6.13 -2.93
C ALA A 579 7.41 7.48 -3.37
N GLU A 580 6.67 8.13 -4.28
CA GLU A 580 6.95 9.48 -4.79
C GLU A 580 6.74 10.53 -3.68
N PHE A 581 5.77 10.27 -2.80
CA PHE A 581 5.46 11.09 -1.64
C PHE A 581 5.45 10.24 -0.38
N PHE A 582 5.75 10.86 0.76
CA PHE A 582 5.55 10.22 2.06
C PHE A 582 4.84 11.16 3.04
N LEU A 583 3.89 10.62 3.80
CA LEU A 583 3.16 11.30 4.87
C LEU A 583 3.65 10.78 6.21
N ASN A 584 4.19 11.65 7.07
CA ASN A 584 4.48 11.31 8.44
C ASN A 584 3.24 11.52 9.32
N LEU A 585 2.95 10.53 10.15
CA LEU A 585 1.98 10.59 11.24
C LEU A 585 2.61 10.05 12.53
N ASP A 586 2.25 10.61 13.67
CA ASP A 586 2.61 10.06 14.99
C ASP A 586 1.66 8.92 15.41
N ASP A 587 2.11 8.05 16.33
CA ASP A 587 1.40 6.83 16.76
C ASP A 587 0.22 7.05 17.72
N ASP A 588 -0.06 8.30 18.08
CA ASP A 588 -1.11 8.69 19.03
C ASP A 588 -2.15 9.65 18.44
N LEU A 589 -2.28 9.67 17.10
CA LEU A 589 -3.21 10.52 16.39
C LEU A 589 -4.52 9.81 16.05
N ILE A 590 -5.60 10.59 16.03
CA ILE A 590 -6.90 10.18 15.51
C ILE A 590 -7.12 10.92 14.19
N PRO A 591 -6.89 10.28 13.04
CA PRO A 591 -7.08 10.96 11.76
C PRO A 591 -8.55 10.99 11.36
N ASN A 592 -8.95 12.02 10.61
CA ASN A 592 -10.22 11.95 9.88
C ASN A 592 -10.11 10.92 8.75
N SER A 593 -11.20 10.19 8.46
CA SER A 593 -11.20 9.14 7.44
C SER A 593 -10.89 9.66 6.02
N ASP A 594 -11.15 10.94 5.75
CA ASP A 594 -10.89 11.64 4.49
C ASP A 594 -9.53 12.34 4.43
N LEU A 595 -8.60 12.07 5.37
CA LEU A 595 -7.28 12.70 5.43
C LEU A 595 -6.51 12.59 4.09
N LEU A 596 -6.49 11.40 3.50
CA LEU A 596 -5.76 11.13 2.26
C LEU A 596 -6.39 11.80 1.05
N GLU A 597 -7.71 11.99 1.05
CA GLU A 597 -8.42 12.72 -0.01
C GLU A 597 -7.99 14.19 -0.06
N HIS A 598 -7.90 14.86 1.09
CA HIS A 598 -7.48 16.27 1.13
C HIS A 598 -6.02 16.46 0.71
N TYR A 599 -5.12 15.56 1.12
CA TYR A 599 -3.75 15.57 0.62
C TYR A 599 -3.67 15.26 -0.88
N GLY A 600 -4.38 14.23 -1.34
CA GLY A 600 -4.43 13.82 -2.74
C GLY A 600 -4.91 14.94 -3.67
N GLN A 601 -6.02 15.59 -3.32
CA GLN A 601 -6.53 16.75 -4.07
C GLN A 601 -5.53 17.91 -4.14
N GLN A 602 -4.81 18.17 -3.05
CA GLN A 602 -3.81 19.24 -3.05
C GLN A 602 -2.59 18.86 -3.89
N LEU A 603 -2.12 17.60 -3.81
CA LEU A 603 -1.03 17.09 -4.65
C LEU A 603 -1.37 17.20 -6.14
N LEU A 604 -2.57 16.81 -6.56
CA LEU A 604 -3.00 16.94 -7.95
C LEU A 604 -2.92 18.39 -8.46
N ARG A 605 -3.14 19.39 -7.59
CA ARG A 605 -3.03 20.81 -7.93
C ARG A 605 -1.58 21.31 -7.95
N SER A 606 -0.69 20.71 -7.16
CA SER A 606 0.68 21.19 -6.98
C SER A 606 1.75 20.32 -7.65
N VAL A 607 1.41 19.17 -8.22
CA VAL A 607 2.39 18.21 -8.77
C VAL A 607 3.25 18.81 -9.88
N SER A 608 2.68 19.74 -10.67
CA SER A 608 3.38 20.44 -11.75
C SER A 608 4.33 21.54 -11.27
N ASP A 609 4.25 21.96 -10.00
CA ASP A 609 5.16 22.93 -9.40
C ASP A 609 6.32 22.21 -8.69
N PRO A 610 7.54 22.23 -9.25
CA PRO A 610 8.69 21.60 -8.61
C PRO A 610 9.10 22.30 -7.30
N THR A 611 8.70 23.56 -7.09
CA THR A 611 9.00 24.31 -5.86
C THR A 611 8.17 23.85 -4.66
N VAL A 612 7.07 23.13 -4.87
CA VAL A 612 6.29 22.55 -3.77
C VAL A 612 6.96 21.26 -3.31
N VAL A 613 7.61 21.33 -2.15
CA VAL A 613 8.37 20.19 -1.59
C VAL A 613 7.57 19.38 -0.58
N GLY A 614 6.45 19.92 -0.10
CA GLY A 614 5.60 19.24 0.88
C GLY A 614 4.32 20.00 1.21
N LEU A 615 3.45 19.32 1.95
CA LEU A 615 2.13 19.77 2.38
C LEU A 615 2.01 19.60 3.90
N ILE A 616 1.46 20.58 4.59
CA ILE A 616 1.31 20.55 6.05
C ILE A 616 -0.17 20.41 6.39
N GLY A 617 -0.54 19.33 7.07
CA GLY A 617 -1.89 19.11 7.55
C GLY A 617 -2.14 19.78 8.90
N LEU A 618 -3.42 19.85 9.28
CA LEU A 618 -3.84 20.42 10.56
C LEU A 618 -3.74 19.36 11.66
N VAL A 619 -2.98 19.63 12.72
CA VAL A 619 -3.02 18.83 13.95
C VAL A 619 -3.79 19.60 15.01
N HIS A 620 -4.96 19.09 15.36
CA HIS A 620 -5.87 19.78 16.26
C HIS A 620 -5.88 19.16 17.66
N PHE A 621 -5.82 19.99 18.69
CA PHE A 621 -6.05 19.56 20.06
C PHE A 621 -7.53 19.70 20.44
N PRO A 622 -8.13 18.70 21.11
CA PRO A 622 -9.53 18.75 21.56
C PRO A 622 -9.83 20.01 22.38
N ARG A 623 -10.98 20.63 22.10
CA ARG A 623 -11.52 21.75 22.87
C ARG A 623 -12.94 21.41 23.27
N HIS A 624 -13.23 21.48 24.56
CA HIS A 624 -14.57 21.24 25.10
C HIS A 624 -14.83 22.16 26.30
N PRO A 625 -16.09 22.53 26.60
CA PRO A 625 -16.48 23.23 27.82
C PRO A 625 -16.17 22.53 29.15
N GLU A 626 -15.47 21.39 29.17
CA GLU A 626 -15.04 20.68 30.39
C GLU A 626 -13.53 20.37 30.39
N LEU A 627 -12.79 20.94 29.44
CA LEU A 627 -11.35 20.76 29.28
C LEU A 627 -10.60 21.08 30.59
N PRO A 628 -9.87 20.11 31.19
CA PRO A 628 -9.18 20.31 32.46
C PRO A 628 -8.20 21.49 32.46
N LEU A 629 -8.02 22.14 33.62
CA LEU A 629 -7.16 23.32 33.80
C LEU A 629 -5.77 23.14 33.19
N LYS A 630 -5.15 21.97 33.39
CA LYS A 630 -3.82 21.64 32.86
C LYS A 630 -3.75 21.67 31.34
N TYR A 631 -4.76 21.17 30.64
CA TYR A 631 -4.80 21.16 29.17
C TYR A 631 -5.20 22.54 28.61
N ALA A 632 -6.04 23.27 29.34
CA ALA A 632 -6.35 24.66 29.01
C ALA A 632 -5.10 25.53 29.09
N ALA A 633 -4.27 25.31 30.11
CA ALA A 633 -2.97 25.96 30.26
C ALA A 633 -1.99 25.60 29.13
N VAL A 634 -1.97 24.36 28.63
CA VAL A 634 -1.16 23.97 27.46
C VAL A 634 -1.60 24.72 26.19
N LEU A 635 -2.92 24.88 25.97
CA LEU A 635 -3.40 25.70 24.84
C LEU A 635 -3.01 27.18 25.02
N MET A 636 -3.19 27.72 26.22
CA MET A 636 -2.89 29.11 26.54
C MET A 636 -1.39 29.45 26.57
N SER A 637 -0.50 28.46 26.62
CA SER A 637 0.96 28.69 26.61
C SER A 637 1.53 28.89 25.20
N TYR A 638 0.71 28.73 24.15
CA TYR A 638 1.11 28.73 22.73
C TYR A 638 2.10 27.62 22.33
N LEU A 639 2.46 26.69 23.22
CA LEU A 639 3.39 25.60 22.90
C LEU A 639 2.86 24.70 21.79
N THR A 640 1.55 24.59 21.65
CA THR A 640 0.89 23.81 20.59
C THR A 640 0.49 24.65 19.38
N PHE A 641 0.89 25.93 19.29
CA PHE A 641 0.52 26.79 18.16
C PHE A 641 0.96 26.21 16.81
N MET A 642 2.18 25.67 16.74
CA MET A 642 2.75 25.13 15.49
C MET A 642 2.08 23.84 15.02
N PHE A 643 1.38 23.11 15.90
CA PHE A 643 0.56 21.96 15.53
C PHE A 643 -0.63 22.40 14.66
N GLU A 644 -1.15 23.62 14.90
CA GLU A 644 -2.28 24.17 14.18
C GLU A 644 -1.88 25.11 13.03
N ILE A 645 -0.60 25.11 12.63
CA ILE A 645 -0.04 26.07 11.66
C ILE A 645 -0.77 26.03 10.31
N ALA A 646 -1.19 24.83 9.86
CA ALA A 646 -1.94 24.67 8.63
C ALA A 646 -3.31 25.37 8.65
N GLY A 647 -3.87 25.62 9.84
CA GLY A 647 -5.11 26.37 10.02
C GLY A 647 -4.92 27.88 10.00
N ARG A 648 -3.68 28.39 10.01
CA ARG A 648 -3.36 29.83 10.08
C ARG A 648 -3.07 30.41 8.70
N THR A 649 -3.99 30.20 7.77
CA THR A 649 -3.93 30.76 6.41
C THR A 649 -4.09 32.28 6.39
N ASP A 650 -4.57 32.87 7.50
CA ASP A 650 -4.55 34.30 7.76
C ASP A 650 -3.14 34.86 8.03
N MET A 651 -2.19 33.99 8.40
CA MET A 651 -0.83 34.36 8.80
C MET A 651 0.24 33.88 7.83
N TYR A 652 0.03 32.76 7.15
CA TYR A 652 1.03 32.16 6.26
C TYR A 652 0.39 31.67 4.95
N ASP A 653 0.97 32.13 3.84
CA ASP A 653 0.78 31.49 2.55
C ASP A 653 1.61 30.20 2.45
N HIS A 654 2.85 30.28 2.96
CA HIS A 654 3.83 29.19 2.95
C HIS A 654 4.62 29.14 4.27
N PRO A 655 4.18 28.33 5.24
CA PRO A 655 4.95 28.09 6.47
C PRO A 655 6.35 27.56 6.14
N ALA A 656 7.34 27.90 6.96
CA ALA A 656 8.72 27.43 6.76
C ALA A 656 8.91 25.96 7.17
N TRP A 657 8.05 25.46 8.06
CA TRP A 657 8.06 24.09 8.58
C TRP A 657 6.68 23.74 9.15
N GLY A 658 6.47 22.46 9.42
CA GLY A 658 5.29 21.95 10.13
C GLY A 658 5.68 20.76 11.01
N VAL A 659 4.82 20.41 11.96
CA VAL A 659 5.08 19.31 12.89
C VAL A 659 5.04 17.97 12.16
N THR A 660 5.95 17.06 12.50
CA THR A 660 6.06 15.72 11.90
C THR A 660 4.84 14.83 12.14
N ALA A 661 3.98 15.20 13.09
CA ALA A 661 2.71 14.54 13.38
C ALA A 661 1.71 14.54 12.20
N ASN A 662 1.76 15.49 11.26
CA ASN A 662 0.86 15.48 10.09
C ASN A 662 1.44 16.33 8.96
N ILE A 663 2.45 15.78 8.29
CA ILE A 663 3.15 16.47 7.22
C ILE A 663 3.56 15.50 6.12
N LEU A 664 3.29 15.90 4.87
CA LEU A 664 3.60 15.16 3.66
C LEU A 664 4.75 15.84 2.94
N PHE A 665 5.71 15.07 2.44
CA PHE A 665 6.80 15.56 1.61
C PHE A 665 6.88 14.79 0.29
N ARG A 666 7.37 15.48 -0.75
CA ARG A 666 7.90 14.81 -1.94
C ARG A 666 9.18 14.07 -1.54
N ARG A 667 9.42 12.91 -2.14
CA ARG A 667 10.62 12.10 -1.90
C ARG A 667 11.88 12.95 -2.08
N THR A 668 12.84 12.76 -1.18
CA THR A 668 14.08 13.53 -1.11
C THR A 668 15.20 12.68 -0.49
N PRO A 669 16.48 12.90 -0.90
CA PRO A 669 17.62 12.23 -0.25
C PRO A 669 17.88 12.76 1.17
N VAL A 670 17.25 13.85 1.58
CA VAL A 670 17.39 14.40 2.94
C VAL A 670 16.86 13.40 3.97
N ARG A 671 17.63 13.18 5.05
CA ARG A 671 17.27 12.33 6.19
C ARG A 671 17.12 13.15 7.48
N PHE A 672 16.32 12.66 8.43
CA PHE A 672 16.19 13.24 9.78
C PHE A 672 17.52 13.11 10.52
N ASP A 673 17.91 14.16 11.24
CA ASP A 673 19.14 14.13 12.03
C ASP A 673 18.91 13.37 13.34
N GLU A 674 19.72 12.34 13.58
CA GLU A 674 19.62 11.46 14.76
C GLU A 674 20.25 12.09 16.01
N ALA A 675 20.89 13.25 15.89
CA ALA A 675 21.42 14.00 17.03
C ALA A 675 20.32 14.64 17.91
N TYR A 676 19.09 14.79 17.39
CA TYR A 676 17.95 15.28 18.17
C TYR A 676 17.48 14.26 19.21
N ALA A 677 16.70 14.71 20.19
CA ALA A 677 16.26 13.86 21.28
C ALA A 677 15.38 12.70 20.77
N LYS A 678 15.54 11.50 21.33
CA LYS A 678 14.77 10.30 20.91
C LYS A 678 13.27 10.48 21.00
N THR A 679 12.81 11.29 21.96
CA THR A 679 11.41 11.63 22.21
C THR A 679 10.88 12.75 21.31
N GLY A 680 11.67 13.24 20.36
CA GLY A 680 11.37 14.41 19.53
C GLY A 680 11.87 15.72 20.11
N GLY A 681 11.90 16.73 19.26
CA GLY A 681 12.29 18.11 19.55
C GLY A 681 13.32 18.62 18.54
N GLY A 682 12.84 19.39 17.57
CA GLY A 682 13.63 20.19 16.64
C GLY A 682 13.96 19.46 15.33
N GLU A 683 13.74 18.15 15.27
CA GLU A 683 14.01 17.36 14.06
C GLU A 683 13.04 17.71 12.93
N ASP A 684 11.80 18.10 13.26
CA ASP A 684 10.77 18.52 12.33
C ASP A 684 11.11 19.85 11.65
N VAL A 685 11.58 20.83 12.44
CA VAL A 685 12.09 22.11 11.97
C VAL A 685 13.32 21.89 11.10
N ASP A 686 14.31 21.14 11.59
CA ASP A 686 15.57 20.90 10.88
C ASP A 686 15.35 20.17 9.56
N PHE A 687 14.52 19.13 9.55
CA PHE A 687 14.18 18.41 8.33
C PHE A 687 13.45 19.31 7.33
N SER A 688 12.39 20.00 7.76
CA SER A 688 11.61 20.89 6.89
C SER A 688 12.47 21.97 6.24
N LEU A 689 13.34 22.63 7.03
CA LEU A 689 14.21 23.69 6.52
C LEU A 689 15.26 23.17 5.54
N ARG A 690 15.80 21.97 5.76
CA ARG A 690 16.76 21.35 4.83
C ARG A 690 16.09 20.88 3.54
N VAL A 691 14.87 20.34 3.62
CA VAL A 691 14.10 19.93 2.45
C VAL A 691 13.64 21.12 1.63
N ALA A 692 13.11 22.17 2.27
CA ALA A 692 12.70 23.39 1.58
C ALA A 692 13.89 24.15 0.97
N GLY A 693 15.06 24.12 1.62
CA GLY A 693 16.21 24.89 1.15
C GLY A 693 15.86 26.38 1.05
N ASN A 694 16.25 27.02 -0.06
CA ASN A 694 15.95 28.44 -0.30
C ASN A 694 14.71 28.68 -1.17
N GLU A 695 14.35 27.73 -2.03
CA GLU A 695 13.31 27.92 -3.06
C GLU A 695 12.06 27.05 -2.83
N GLY A 696 12.19 25.99 -2.03
CA GLY A 696 11.10 25.08 -1.71
C GLY A 696 10.03 25.69 -0.81
N LYS A 697 8.79 25.29 -1.04
CA LYS A 697 7.60 25.78 -0.34
C LYS A 697 6.84 24.62 0.27
N LEU A 698 6.32 24.86 1.46
CA LEU A 698 5.33 24.00 2.10
C LEU A 698 3.96 24.65 2.00
N ILE A 699 2.96 23.90 1.55
CA ILE A 699 1.59 24.39 1.40
C ILE A 699 0.73 23.90 2.57
N PRO A 700 0.02 24.80 3.29
CA PRO A 700 -0.92 24.38 4.32
C PRO A 700 -2.16 23.73 3.70
N VAL A 701 -2.60 22.61 4.29
CA VAL A 701 -3.81 21.86 3.91
C VAL A 701 -4.73 21.76 5.14
N PRO A 702 -5.47 22.83 5.50
CA PRO A 702 -6.24 22.89 6.74
C PRO A 702 -7.29 21.77 6.90
N ARG A 703 -7.76 21.22 5.78
CA ARG A 703 -8.76 20.14 5.75
C ARG A 703 -8.16 18.74 5.97
N ALA A 704 -6.87 18.56 5.69
CA ALA A 704 -6.14 17.34 6.03
C ALA A 704 -5.87 17.32 7.53
N ARG A 705 -6.89 16.92 8.31
CA ARG A 705 -6.93 17.10 9.76
C ARG A 705 -6.75 15.79 10.50
N VAL A 706 -5.95 15.87 11.56
CA VAL A 706 -5.86 14.86 12.61
C VAL A 706 -6.15 15.50 13.96
N VAL A 707 -6.57 14.68 14.93
CA VAL A 707 -6.73 15.10 16.33
C VAL A 707 -5.62 14.47 17.16
N HIS A 708 -4.86 15.30 17.86
CA HIS A 708 -3.86 14.86 18.82
C HIS A 708 -4.47 14.96 20.24
N PRO A 709 -4.63 13.85 20.97
CA PRO A 709 -5.07 13.88 22.36
C PRO A 709 -4.01 14.57 23.23
N PHE A 710 -4.40 15.22 24.33
CA PHE A 710 -3.38 15.76 25.23
C PHE A 710 -2.56 14.62 25.85
N TRP A 711 -1.26 14.85 26.05
CA TRP A 711 -0.40 13.88 26.75
C TRP A 711 -0.97 13.55 28.14
N GLU A 712 -0.98 12.26 28.46
CA GLU A 712 -1.49 11.75 29.73
C GLU A 712 -0.59 12.15 30.92
N GLY A 713 -1.16 12.15 32.12
CA GLY A 713 -0.43 12.35 33.37
C GLY A 713 -0.74 13.66 34.10
N SER A 714 0.06 13.92 35.14
CA SER A 714 -0.07 15.10 36.00
C SER A 714 0.52 16.36 35.36
N VAL A 715 0.33 17.52 36.01
CA VAL A 715 1.00 18.77 35.63
C VAL A 715 2.53 18.60 35.56
N TRP A 716 3.12 17.79 36.43
CA TRP A 716 4.55 17.50 36.45
C TRP A 716 4.99 16.65 35.26
N ASN A 717 4.17 15.68 34.86
CA ASN A 717 4.46 14.86 33.66
C ASN A 717 4.48 15.75 32.40
N LEU A 718 3.51 16.65 32.27
CA LEU A 718 3.47 17.64 31.18
C LEU A 718 4.66 18.60 31.23
N GLY A 719 5.01 19.11 32.42
CA GLY A 719 6.19 19.96 32.59
C GLY A 719 7.47 19.25 32.16
N SER A 720 7.69 18.02 32.62
CA SER A 720 8.83 17.20 32.20
C SER A 720 8.85 16.93 30.70
N HIS A 721 7.69 16.76 30.07
CA HIS A 721 7.59 16.61 28.62
C HIS A 721 8.11 17.87 27.91
N PHE A 722 7.62 19.07 28.24
CA PHE A 722 8.08 20.32 27.64
C PHE A 722 9.56 20.63 27.96
N PHE A 723 10.02 20.34 29.17
CA PHE A 723 11.43 20.47 29.54
C PHE A 723 12.32 19.65 28.60
N ASN A 724 11.99 18.37 28.39
CA ASN A 724 12.78 17.49 27.54
C ASN A 724 12.69 17.84 26.05
N TRP A 725 11.52 18.26 25.57
CA TRP A 725 11.34 18.78 24.22
C TRP A 725 12.29 19.98 23.98
N ALA A 726 12.30 20.94 24.90
CA ALA A 726 13.15 22.14 24.78
C ALA A 726 14.66 21.86 24.78
N ILE A 727 15.12 20.76 25.42
CA ILE A 727 16.50 20.31 25.33
C ILE A 727 16.87 19.99 23.88
N GLY A 728 15.99 19.29 23.16
CA GLY A 728 16.17 18.92 21.75
C GLY A 728 16.19 20.15 20.84
N ASP A 729 15.14 20.96 20.92
CA ASP A 729 14.98 22.20 20.16
C ASP A 729 16.14 23.19 20.32
N GLY A 730 16.78 23.23 21.50
CA GLY A 730 17.95 24.07 21.73
C GLY A 730 19.13 23.78 20.80
N GLY A 731 19.16 22.63 20.11
CA GLY A 731 20.13 22.32 19.06
C GLY A 731 20.00 23.22 17.82
N LEU A 732 18.77 23.67 17.51
CA LEU A 732 18.46 24.47 16.32
C LEU A 732 19.21 25.81 16.27
N LEU A 733 19.49 26.41 17.44
CA LEU A 733 20.18 27.71 17.50
C LEU A 733 21.57 27.65 16.89
N SER A 734 22.28 26.53 17.11
CA SER A 734 23.62 26.33 16.56
C SER A 734 23.56 25.92 15.09
N ARG A 735 22.52 25.18 14.73
CA ARG A 735 22.33 24.61 13.39
C ARG A 735 21.90 25.65 12.37
N PHE A 736 21.02 26.57 12.76
CA PHE A 736 20.47 27.60 11.89
C PHE A 736 20.64 28.99 12.52
N PRO A 737 21.88 29.50 12.65
CA PRO A 737 22.14 30.78 13.30
C PRO A 737 21.42 31.96 12.61
N LYS A 738 21.15 31.85 11.29
CA LYS A 738 20.38 32.85 10.53
C LYS A 738 18.94 33.05 11.01
N TYR A 739 18.37 32.07 11.71
CA TYR A 739 17.03 32.15 12.31
C TYR A 739 17.12 32.35 13.82
N THR A 740 18.23 32.92 14.31
CA THR A 740 18.37 33.27 15.72
C THR A 740 18.47 34.77 15.91
N TYR A 741 18.02 35.24 17.06
CA TYR A 741 18.14 36.63 17.46
C TYR A 741 18.47 36.74 18.94
N TRP A 742 19.14 37.82 19.31
CA TRP A 742 19.45 38.13 20.70
C TRP A 742 18.22 38.69 21.43
N SER A 743 17.98 38.24 22.67
CA SER A 743 16.92 38.70 23.56
C SER A 743 17.47 38.99 24.95
N PHE A 744 16.67 39.68 25.78
CA PHE A 744 17.00 39.85 27.20
C PHE A 744 16.93 38.50 27.94
N PRO A 745 17.71 38.32 29.03
CA PRO A 745 17.65 37.11 29.84
C PRO A 745 16.22 36.83 30.31
N ASN A 746 15.72 35.61 30.08
CA ASN A 746 14.43 35.18 30.61
C ASN A 746 14.56 34.87 32.12
N LEU A 747 13.46 34.44 32.76
CA LEU A 747 13.47 34.07 34.18
C LEU A 747 14.51 32.98 34.50
N SER A 748 14.59 31.91 33.70
CA SER A 748 15.49 30.78 33.93
C SER A 748 16.97 31.18 33.82
N GLU A 749 17.31 31.96 32.79
CA GLU A 749 18.66 32.51 32.59
C GLU A 749 19.03 33.52 33.68
N THR A 750 18.08 34.36 34.09
CA THR A 750 18.28 35.34 35.18
C THR A 750 18.56 34.63 36.49
N LEU A 751 17.76 33.62 36.85
CA LEU A 751 17.98 32.81 38.06
C LEU A 751 19.31 32.06 38.01
N PHE A 752 19.66 31.48 36.86
CA PHE A 752 20.93 30.77 36.69
C PHE A 752 22.15 31.67 36.88
N ALA A 753 22.11 32.91 36.38
CA ALA A 753 23.18 33.88 36.60
C ALA A 753 23.18 34.41 38.05
N PHE A 754 22.00 34.68 38.60
CA PHE A 754 21.85 35.36 39.89
C PHE A 754 22.14 34.49 41.10
N ILE A 755 21.70 33.23 41.12
CA ILE A 755 21.88 32.34 42.28
C ILE A 755 23.36 32.21 42.67
N PRO A 756 24.29 31.88 41.75
CA PRO A 756 25.72 31.85 42.07
C PRO A 756 26.25 33.18 42.59
N MET A 757 25.82 34.31 42.01
CA MET A 757 26.24 35.64 42.47
C MET A 757 25.77 35.93 43.90
N ALA A 758 24.52 35.58 44.24
CA ALA A 758 23.97 35.76 45.59
C ALA A 758 24.67 34.86 46.62
N LEU A 759 25.02 33.62 46.25
CA LEU A 759 25.80 32.71 47.09
C LEU A 759 27.22 33.24 47.32
N LEU A 760 27.90 33.73 46.28
CA LEU A 760 29.23 34.33 46.38
C LEU A 760 29.22 35.63 47.20
N ALA A 761 28.12 36.39 47.16
CA ALA A 761 27.89 37.57 47.99
C ALA A 761 27.51 37.24 49.45
N GLY A 762 27.47 35.95 49.84
CA GLY A 762 27.16 35.54 51.21
C GLY A 762 25.71 35.75 51.62
N CYS A 763 24.77 35.74 50.67
CA CYS A 763 23.34 35.98 50.91
C CYS A 763 22.42 34.78 50.55
N PRO A 764 22.72 33.53 50.97
CA PRO A 764 21.94 32.35 50.57
C PRO A 764 20.47 32.40 51.03
N GLU A 765 20.20 32.96 52.20
CA GLU A 765 18.85 33.09 52.75
C GLU A 765 17.95 34.01 51.91
N LYS A 766 18.53 34.99 51.21
CA LYS A 766 17.78 35.89 50.33
C LYS A 766 17.28 35.16 49.08
N VAL A 767 18.00 34.16 48.59
CA VAL A 767 17.66 33.42 47.35
C VAL A 767 16.25 32.82 47.42
N ILE A 768 15.86 32.30 48.59
CA ILE A 768 14.53 31.71 48.81
C ILE A 768 13.41 32.76 48.64
N PHE A 769 13.65 34.02 49.00
CA PHE A 769 12.68 35.11 48.84
C PHE A 769 12.63 35.67 47.41
N TRP A 770 13.75 35.64 46.68
CA TRP A 770 13.84 36.19 45.33
C TRP A 770 13.08 35.38 44.29
N ILE A 771 13.17 34.05 44.36
CA ILE A 771 12.53 33.14 43.39
C ILE A 771 11.03 33.42 43.24
N PRO A 772 10.19 33.43 44.31
CA PRO A 772 8.76 33.71 44.18
C PRO A 772 8.49 35.13 43.69
N LEU A 773 9.36 36.11 44.02
CA LEU A 773 9.23 37.49 43.55
C LEU A 773 9.48 37.62 42.05
N PHE A 774 10.50 36.94 41.50
CA PHE A 774 10.74 36.96 40.06
C PHE A 774 9.66 36.20 39.29
N VAL A 775 9.17 35.08 39.82
CA VAL A 775 7.99 34.40 39.26
C VAL A 775 6.78 35.32 39.25
N LEU A 776 6.55 36.07 40.34
CA LEU A 776 5.46 37.04 40.43
C LEU A 776 5.60 38.17 39.40
N VAL A 777 6.80 38.73 39.22
CA VAL A 777 7.06 39.75 38.19
C VAL A 777 6.79 39.20 36.79
N ASP A 778 7.25 37.98 36.50
CA ASP A 778 7.02 37.33 35.21
C ASP A 778 5.52 37.20 34.90
N VAL A 779 4.74 36.72 35.87
CA VAL A 779 3.28 36.61 35.78
C VAL A 779 2.61 37.98 35.66
N ILE A 780 3.03 39.00 36.42
CA ILE A 780 2.45 40.35 36.35
C ILE A 780 2.66 40.95 34.97
N VAL A 781 3.86 40.87 34.42
CA VAL A 781 4.16 41.42 33.09
C VAL A 781 3.30 40.73 32.02
N ASP A 782 3.18 39.40 32.06
CA ASP A 782 2.34 38.67 31.10
C ASP A 782 0.84 38.99 31.27
N CYS A 783 0.34 39.09 32.51
CA CYS A 783 -1.04 39.49 32.79
C CYS A 783 -1.34 40.95 32.40
N SER A 784 -0.35 41.84 32.46
CA SER A 784 -0.51 43.25 32.08
C SER A 784 -0.70 43.45 30.58
N ASN A 785 -0.27 42.47 29.77
CA ASN A 785 -0.49 42.46 28.33
C ASN A 785 -1.91 41.98 28.01
N ARG A 786 -2.88 42.91 28.12
CA ARG A 786 -4.31 42.62 27.94
C ARG A 786 -4.61 41.92 26.60
N ASP A 787 -4.01 42.37 25.51
CA ASP A 787 -4.28 41.82 24.18
C ASP A 787 -3.83 40.36 24.08
N GLU A 788 -2.65 40.03 24.63
CA GLU A 788 -2.16 38.66 24.69
C GLU A 788 -3.02 37.79 25.63
N TYR A 789 -3.39 38.30 26.79
CA TYR A 789 -4.28 37.58 27.72
C TYR A 789 -5.63 37.25 27.06
N MET A 790 -6.26 38.23 26.44
CA MET A 790 -7.53 38.03 25.72
C MET A 790 -7.36 37.07 24.54
N HIS A 791 -6.25 37.16 23.81
CA HIS A 791 -5.95 36.22 22.74
C HIS A 791 -5.78 34.78 23.27
N ARG A 792 -5.06 34.57 24.37
CA ARG A 792 -4.93 33.24 25.02
C ARG A 792 -6.28 32.69 25.47
N CYS A 793 -7.13 33.53 26.06
CA CYS A 793 -8.50 33.15 26.42
C CYS A 793 -9.31 32.70 25.20
N SER A 794 -9.18 33.41 24.06
CA SER A 794 -9.90 33.09 22.83
C SER A 794 -9.54 31.70 22.25
N LEU A 795 -8.34 31.17 22.55
CA LEU A 795 -7.93 29.84 22.10
C LEU A 795 -8.80 28.70 22.66
N LEU A 796 -9.46 28.92 23.80
CA LEU A 796 -10.32 27.93 24.43
C LEU A 796 -11.72 27.86 23.82
N LYS A 797 -12.11 28.85 22.99
CA LYS A 797 -13.37 28.91 22.19
C LYS A 797 -14.70 28.80 22.96
N HIS A 798 -14.67 28.76 24.28
CA HIS A 798 -15.84 28.64 25.15
C HIS A 798 -15.73 29.61 26.31
N GLU A 799 -16.86 30.13 26.77
CA GLU A 799 -16.94 30.98 27.96
C GLU A 799 -16.73 30.15 29.23
N ARG A 800 -15.87 30.63 30.12
CA ARG A 800 -15.57 30.04 31.43
C ARG A 800 -15.54 31.12 32.50
N HIS A 801 -15.57 30.70 33.76
CA HIS A 801 -15.40 31.62 34.88
C HIS A 801 -14.03 32.34 34.78
N PRO A 802 -13.95 33.67 35.00
CA PRO A 802 -12.70 34.44 34.92
C PRO A 802 -11.55 33.84 35.73
N LEU A 803 -11.85 33.32 36.92
CA LEU A 803 -10.86 32.63 37.77
C LEU A 803 -10.21 31.42 37.07
N PHE A 804 -10.97 30.67 36.26
CA PHE A 804 -10.42 29.53 35.52
C PHE A 804 -9.37 29.99 34.50
N TYR A 805 -9.69 31.03 33.70
CA TYR A 805 -8.73 31.58 32.74
C TYR A 805 -7.50 32.16 33.43
N PHE A 806 -7.67 32.83 34.57
CA PHE A 806 -6.57 33.37 35.35
C PHE A 806 -5.63 32.26 35.85
N LEU A 807 -6.18 31.19 36.45
CA LEU A 807 -5.39 30.05 36.90
C LEU A 807 -4.73 29.29 35.73
N ALA A 808 -5.44 29.13 34.61
CA ALA A 808 -4.89 28.50 33.41
C ALA A 808 -3.76 29.33 32.82
N HIS A 809 -3.85 30.66 32.85
CA HIS A 809 -2.81 31.57 32.40
C HIS A 809 -1.55 31.50 33.28
N ILE A 810 -1.70 31.47 34.62
CA ILE A 810 -0.57 31.26 35.53
C ILE A 810 0.13 29.94 35.22
N LEU A 811 -0.64 28.86 35.09
CA LEU A 811 -0.09 27.55 34.79
C LEU A 811 0.55 27.49 33.40
N ALA A 812 0.01 28.21 32.42
CA ALA A 812 0.60 28.35 31.09
C ALA A 812 2.00 28.99 31.16
N ASN A 813 2.16 30.04 31.97
CA ASN A 813 3.47 30.69 32.17
C ASN A 813 4.45 29.74 32.87
N ILE A 814 3.99 28.94 33.84
CA ILE A 814 4.82 27.89 34.44
C ILE A 814 5.33 26.91 33.38
N TYR A 815 4.49 26.45 32.45
CA TYR A 815 4.94 25.58 31.35
C TYR A 815 5.98 26.26 30.46
N VAL A 816 5.83 27.55 30.16
CA VAL A 816 6.84 28.31 29.40
C VAL A 816 8.15 28.41 30.17
N VAL A 817 8.13 28.71 31.48
CA VAL A 817 9.34 28.75 32.30
C VAL A 817 10.04 27.39 32.33
N VAL A 818 9.28 26.30 32.47
CA VAL A 818 9.82 24.94 32.44
C VAL A 818 10.45 24.61 31.07
N LEU A 819 9.83 25.02 29.97
CA LEU A 819 10.40 24.93 28.62
C LEU A 819 11.74 25.70 28.54
N GLU A 820 11.79 26.95 29.00
CA GLU A 820 13.00 27.77 29.01
C GLU A 820 14.12 27.16 29.88
N CYS A 821 13.77 26.57 31.03
CA CYS A 821 14.72 25.82 31.85
C CYS A 821 15.31 24.63 31.09
N GLY A 822 14.48 23.88 30.35
CA GLY A 822 14.92 22.77 29.51
C GLY A 822 15.89 23.23 28.42
N ARG A 823 15.58 24.35 27.77
CA ARG A 823 16.46 24.94 26.74
C ARG A 823 17.81 25.37 27.31
N LEU A 824 17.80 26.12 28.42
CA LEU A 824 19.03 26.54 29.12
C LEU A 824 19.87 25.32 29.54
N TRP A 825 19.23 24.32 30.14
CA TRP A 825 19.89 23.06 30.50
C TRP A 825 20.51 22.36 29.29
N GLY A 826 19.80 22.34 28.15
CA GLY A 826 20.33 21.81 26.89
C GLY A 826 21.58 22.54 26.41
N HIS A 827 21.62 23.87 26.49
CA HIS A 827 22.80 24.67 26.16
C HIS A 827 23.98 24.38 27.08
N LEU A 828 23.74 24.32 28.39
CA LEU A 828 24.75 23.99 29.39
C LEU A 828 25.32 22.58 29.17
N LYS A 829 24.45 21.59 28.97
CA LYS A 829 24.82 20.20 28.71
C LYS A 829 25.69 20.04 27.45
N ARG A 830 25.47 20.88 26.43
CA ARG A 830 26.26 20.92 25.18
C ARG A 830 27.44 21.88 25.22
N TRP A 831 27.72 22.52 26.36
CA TRP A 831 28.76 23.55 26.50
C TRP A 831 28.63 24.72 25.51
N ASN A 832 27.40 25.02 25.06
CA ASN A 832 27.13 26.11 24.13
C ASN A 832 26.60 27.35 24.85
N LEU A 833 27.47 28.01 25.61
CA LEU A 833 27.12 29.22 26.34
C LEU A 833 26.84 30.42 25.42
N THR A 834 27.35 30.41 24.19
CA THR A 834 27.07 31.45 23.19
C THR A 834 25.59 31.52 22.79
N CYS A 835 24.82 30.46 23.05
CA CYS A 835 23.38 30.46 22.81
C CYS A 835 22.54 31.00 23.99
N VAL A 836 23.14 31.28 25.15
CA VAL A 836 22.41 31.94 26.25
C VAL A 836 21.99 33.34 25.79
N CYS A 837 20.77 33.76 26.14
CA CYS A 837 20.13 34.98 25.62
C CYS A 837 19.79 34.96 24.11
N HIS A 838 20.11 33.89 23.38
CA HIS A 838 19.61 33.72 22.01
C HIS A 838 18.25 33.03 22.01
N ARG A 839 17.42 33.40 21.04
CA ARG A 839 16.12 32.76 20.78
C ARG A 839 16.06 32.35 19.32
N PHE A 840 15.35 31.26 19.07
CA PHE A 840 15.04 30.83 17.73
C PHE A 840 13.81 31.59 17.23
N ASP A 841 13.85 32.07 15.99
CA ASP A 841 12.69 32.57 15.28
C ASP A 841 11.92 31.38 14.69
N TRP A 842 10.91 30.93 15.44
CA TRP A 842 10.03 29.83 15.04
C TRP A 842 9.22 30.12 13.76
N HIS A 843 9.18 31.38 13.31
CA HIS A 843 8.56 31.76 12.04
C HIS A 843 9.57 31.84 10.89
N CYS A 844 10.87 31.67 11.19
CA CYS A 844 11.98 31.67 10.23
C CYS A 844 11.93 32.86 9.26
N GLY A 845 11.66 34.06 9.76
CA GLY A 845 11.56 35.30 9.01
C GLY A 845 10.19 35.55 8.33
N ARG A 846 9.25 34.59 8.37
CA ARG A 846 7.92 34.74 7.75
C ARG A 846 7.01 35.71 8.48
N LEU A 847 7.27 35.96 9.77
CA LEU A 847 6.64 37.02 10.56
C LEU A 847 7.70 38.01 11.07
N PRO A 848 8.04 39.05 10.29
CA PRO A 848 9.18 39.93 10.59
C PRO A 848 9.11 40.61 11.97
N ASN A 849 7.91 40.89 12.45
CA ASN A 849 7.70 41.59 13.73
C ASN A 849 7.72 40.67 14.96
N ALA A 850 7.65 39.34 14.78
CA ALA A 850 7.55 38.40 15.89
C ALA A 850 8.79 38.45 16.83
N PRO A 851 10.04 38.41 16.32
CA PRO A 851 11.23 38.59 17.17
C PRO A 851 11.24 39.91 17.94
N CYS A 852 10.85 41.02 17.29
CA CYS A 852 10.84 42.34 17.92
C CYS A 852 9.83 42.40 19.08
N ASN A 853 8.63 41.86 18.87
CA ASN A 853 7.58 41.82 19.88
C ASN A 853 7.98 40.96 21.08
N PHE A 854 8.56 39.78 20.83
CA PHE A 854 9.09 38.92 21.89
C PHE A 854 10.16 39.64 22.72
N ARG A 855 11.15 40.27 22.05
CA ARG A 855 12.22 41.02 22.73
C ARG A 855 11.69 42.17 23.60
N LYS A 856 10.66 42.89 23.15
CA LYS A 856 10.03 43.96 23.94
C LYS A 856 9.45 43.41 25.24
N ARG A 857 8.79 42.25 25.19
CA ARG A 857 8.24 41.59 26.38
C ARG A 857 9.34 41.12 27.33
N GLU A 858 10.35 40.43 26.82
CA GLU A 858 11.47 39.97 27.65
C GLU A 858 12.25 41.15 28.27
N LYS A 859 12.36 42.28 27.55
CA LYS A 859 12.92 43.52 28.11
C LYS A 859 12.13 44.01 29.32
N LEU A 860 10.80 44.02 29.23
CA LEU A 860 9.93 44.45 30.34
C LEU A 860 10.06 43.51 31.54
N LYS A 861 10.06 42.19 31.29
CA LYS A 861 10.30 41.18 32.33
C LYS A 861 11.64 41.39 33.03
N PHE A 862 12.72 41.47 32.25
CA PHE A 862 14.06 41.68 32.77
C PHE A 862 14.20 43.00 33.55
N THR A 863 13.61 44.09 33.03
CA THR A 863 13.58 45.39 33.74
C THR A 863 12.83 45.25 35.08
N GLY A 864 11.71 44.52 35.10
CA GLY A 864 10.97 44.22 36.32
C GLY A 864 11.80 43.42 37.32
N PHE A 865 12.55 42.41 36.87
CA PHE A 865 13.46 41.64 37.72
C PHE A 865 14.54 42.56 38.34
N CYS A 866 15.14 43.44 37.55
CA CYS A 866 16.12 44.42 38.04
C CYS A 866 15.53 45.39 39.07
N ILE A 867 14.34 45.95 38.82
CA ILE A 867 13.66 46.84 39.77
C ILE A 867 13.39 46.10 41.08
N MET A 868 12.87 44.88 40.98
CA MET A 868 12.57 44.06 42.15
C MET A 868 13.84 43.77 42.96
N MET A 869 14.96 43.47 42.28
CA MET A 869 16.28 43.31 42.90
C MET A 869 16.71 44.53 43.72
N VAL A 870 16.54 45.74 43.17
CA VAL A 870 16.88 46.96 43.89
C VAL A 870 15.96 47.18 45.09
N LEU A 871 14.65 46.95 44.94
CA LEU A 871 13.66 47.19 45.99
C LEU A 871 13.87 46.32 47.22
N VAL A 872 14.10 45.02 47.04
CA VAL A 872 14.32 44.14 48.19
C VAL A 872 15.69 44.36 48.82
N GLU A 873 16.74 44.74 48.07
CA GLU A 873 18.00 45.18 48.70
C GLU A 873 17.80 46.46 49.54
N LEU A 874 17.02 47.43 49.06
CA LEU A 874 16.67 48.61 49.85
C LEU A 874 15.86 48.25 51.10
N LEU A 875 14.91 47.32 51.01
CA LEU A 875 14.11 46.85 52.15
C LEU A 875 14.97 46.09 53.17
N VAL A 876 15.88 45.23 52.71
CA VAL A 876 16.80 44.49 53.58
C VAL A 876 17.80 45.44 54.25
N ALA A 877 18.39 46.38 53.50
CA ALA A 877 19.30 47.39 54.05
C ALA A 877 18.60 48.25 55.13
N ASN A 878 17.34 48.62 54.91
CA ASN A 878 16.55 49.37 55.89
C ASN A 878 16.20 48.55 57.13
N ASN A 879 15.87 47.26 56.99
CA ASN A 879 15.61 46.37 58.13
C ASN A 879 16.87 46.04 58.94
N LEU A 880 18.02 45.90 58.29
CA LEU A 880 19.32 45.80 58.98
C LEU A 880 19.66 47.09 59.73
N SER A 881 19.26 48.27 59.21
CA SER A 881 19.42 49.53 59.94
C SER A 881 18.51 49.61 61.19
N TRP A 882 17.33 48.97 61.15
CA TRP A 882 16.41 48.89 62.29
C TRP A 882 16.88 47.90 63.36
N SER A 883 17.44 46.75 62.96
CA SER A 883 18.01 45.79 63.92
C SER A 883 19.31 46.33 64.55
N TRP A 884 20.17 47.02 63.80
CA TRP A 884 21.34 47.71 64.37
C TRP A 884 20.97 48.90 65.26
N LYS A 885 19.92 49.68 64.94
CA LYS A 885 19.40 50.72 65.84
C LYS A 885 18.75 50.14 67.09
N ALA A 886 18.02 49.02 66.98
CA ALA A 886 17.44 48.33 68.14
C ALA A 886 18.50 47.65 69.03
N PHE A 887 19.61 47.17 68.45
CA PHE A 887 20.75 46.63 69.19
C PHE A 887 21.58 47.75 69.85
N ALA A 888 21.79 48.87 69.14
CA ALA A 888 22.44 50.06 69.70
C ALA A 888 21.62 50.75 70.81
N LEU A 889 20.28 50.67 70.76
CA LEU A 889 19.38 51.17 71.80
C LEU A 889 19.22 50.23 73.01
N ARG A 890 19.67 48.97 72.92
CA ARG A 890 19.74 48.04 74.08
C ARG A 890 21.10 48.01 74.78
N GLY A 891 22.14 48.65 74.21
CA GLY A 891 23.49 48.64 74.75
C GLY A 891 23.83 49.71 75.79
N SER A 892 22.87 50.51 76.27
CA SER A 892 23.18 51.68 77.13
C SER A 892 22.59 51.66 78.55
N ASN A 893 22.05 50.54 79.06
CA ASN A 893 21.52 50.49 80.43
C ASN A 893 21.76 49.12 81.11
N GLU A 894 23.01 48.79 81.44
CA GLU A 894 23.30 47.93 82.60
C GLU A 894 24.59 48.41 83.28
N THR A 895 24.43 49.25 84.29
CA THR A 895 25.37 49.36 85.41
C THR A 895 25.17 48.16 86.33
N CYS A 896 26.25 47.40 86.53
CA CYS A 896 26.39 46.38 87.57
C CYS A 896 26.16 46.97 88.97
N PRO A 897 25.62 46.19 89.93
CA PRO A 897 26.10 46.28 91.30
C PRO A 897 26.68 44.94 91.76
N ALA A 898 27.81 45.05 92.45
CA ALA A 898 28.43 43.97 93.20
C ALA A 898 27.54 43.56 94.39
N PHE A 899 27.09 42.30 94.41
CA PHE A 899 27.38 41.26 95.40
C PHE A 899 26.59 39.99 95.07
#